data_AF-A0A919Y4W0-F1
#
_entry.id   AF-A0A919Y4W0-F1
#
_cell.length_a   1.000
_cell.length_b   1.000
_cell.length_c   1.000
_cell.angle_alpha   90.00
_cell.angle_beta   90.00
_cell.angle_gamma   90.00
#
_symmetry.space_group_name_H-M   'P 1'
#
loop_
_entity.id
_entity.type
_entity.pdbx_description
1 polymer ?
#
loop_
_entity_poly.entity_id
_entity_poly.type
_entity_poly.pdbx_seq_one_letter_code
_entity_poly.pdbx_strand_id
1 'polypeptide(L)'
;MTKRTKSKILAALLSSSVLLFSVMPIPWVPSAHAAGTFKEATSAAELVNALIAPDAGITIIGAPDFKGSLTAASTYSSLDLGSMDGVSYSLPAGILVTTGDGTPPESNTKNDYGIDLSLSGDADVEAFAGVSNSKDAFSLEFTFTVPEGYPSIQMAFMFGSDEYPEYLNDVVDGAAIIVDGVNYAKFAGDIPLKVVSEAEMLPNNGLNIEYDGISMPKKINALLDSTRTEHTIKIVIADTTDGAYDTGLFLSTLKPSKATTGGIGEETPVLSDVATVTSDTYTVSKNGTSQETITGIPAGTTKEALLAGLSKDEEHQTWNTDDLSDPIETGDTLIVTAQDGVTVVTYTLSLKTSASLSNIATVTSDTYQVSTNGPSEGKITGIPSGTTKEQLLAGLTKGEEHQTWNTDGLSDPVKTGDTLIVTAEDGVTVFTYTIVLNSSSTTDPGNTDSGSSPGSGSTATPRPPGSSTGSQDQNKGTIVLVNGERKEAGKETATVQDGVKSVEVLLNSDAIAAKIEEVLNNEKETGVTGEHIVEVLVSSEDPDRLSVILDGDIVDNMTKHQFDLSVNAGNVKYIIPAEEISATAVMHGLGMNGGNIKSYSIDLKINKADASVIERMQGQASRNGQQLLSIPTEFDIVATVTLDSGEVKEVSLSKFAQYVQRVMEIPSTIDPNKITTGIVFNKDGTFSHIPTEVFKQNILYYAKLNSMTNSAYAVIWNPLEVEAVEKHWSKTAVNDMASRLVVKNPETFTPDDAITRGEFAEYITKALGLFRTDVANTRLYSDVTEAGDLADAATIATAYGIITGYPDGTFRPNGNISREEAMTMYARAMDVVQLQEGNGTQMSAFKDADQVAGWAYASVKKTVSADIFNGRTLTTLAPKGTLSFAEAATAVRNLLLASKLINDSF
;
A
#
# COMPACT_ATOMS: atom_id res chain seq x y z
N MET A 1 35.00 -47.94 10.76
CA MET A 1 34.92 -49.39 10.40
C MET A 1 33.87 -50.05 11.28
N THR A 2 32.84 -50.58 10.64
CA THR A 2 31.53 -51.00 11.17
C THR A 2 31.47 -52.47 11.59
N LYS A 3 30.62 -52.80 12.57
CA LYS A 3 29.55 -53.84 12.54
C LYS A 3 28.92 -53.98 13.93
N ARG A 4 27.67 -53.50 14.13
CA ARG A 4 26.36 -54.21 13.99
C ARG A 4 26.21 -55.42 14.93
N THR A 5 25.16 -55.67 15.71
CA THR A 5 23.93 -54.97 16.18
C THR A 5 23.40 -55.83 17.37
N LYS A 6 22.93 -55.23 18.47
CA LYS A 6 22.33 -55.89 19.67
C LYS A 6 20.85 -56.18 19.42
N SER A 7 20.27 -57.36 19.72
CA SER A 7 20.02 -58.11 20.97
C SER A 7 18.73 -57.72 21.71
N LYS A 8 17.99 -58.78 22.06
CA LYS A 8 16.61 -58.92 22.57
C LYS A 8 16.43 -58.52 24.05
N ILE A 9 15.28 -57.90 24.32
CA ILE A 9 14.20 -58.20 25.32
C ILE A 9 14.57 -59.06 26.55
N LEU A 10 14.31 -58.52 27.77
CA LEU A 10 13.46 -59.14 28.82
C LEU A 10 13.03 -58.12 29.90
N ALA A 11 11.90 -58.43 30.54
CA ALA A 11 10.94 -57.58 31.23
C ALA A 11 11.06 -57.48 32.78
N ALA A 12 10.32 -56.51 33.37
CA ALA A 12 9.39 -56.57 34.54
C ALA A 12 9.29 -55.14 35.18
N LEU A 13 8.22 -54.58 35.76
CA LEU A 13 7.06 -55.04 36.56
C LEU A 13 6.00 -53.87 36.65
N LEU A 14 4.69 -54.21 36.64
CA LEU A 14 3.46 -53.67 37.33
C LEU A 14 3.31 -52.15 37.68
N SER A 15 2.13 -51.48 37.65
CA SER A 15 0.70 -51.84 37.66
C SER A 15 -0.23 -50.64 37.36
N SER A 16 -1.48 -50.95 36.99
CA SER A 16 -2.75 -50.21 37.23
C SER A 16 -3.45 -49.62 35.99
N SER A 17 -4.50 -50.33 35.56
CA SER A 17 -5.51 -49.94 34.57
C SER A 17 -6.79 -49.47 35.26
N VAL A 18 -7.43 -48.40 34.80
CA VAL A 18 -8.89 -48.23 34.70
C VAL A 18 -9.19 -47.26 33.54
N LEU A 19 -10.12 -47.69 32.68
CA LEU A 19 -10.68 -47.01 31.51
C LEU A 19 -11.34 -45.66 31.85
N LEU A 20 -11.16 -44.67 30.97
CA LEU A 20 -12.03 -43.50 30.86
C LEU A 20 -12.33 -43.18 29.39
N PHE A 21 -13.55 -42.67 29.18
CA PHE A 21 -14.33 -42.58 27.95
C PHE A 21 -13.64 -41.89 26.76
N SER A 22 -13.83 -42.48 25.58
CA SER A 22 -13.65 -41.83 24.28
C SER A 22 -14.78 -40.81 24.08
N VAL A 23 -14.42 -39.54 23.95
CA VAL A 23 -15.28 -38.52 23.34
C VAL A 23 -14.92 -38.49 21.87
N MET A 24 -15.89 -38.83 21.01
CA MET A 24 -15.74 -38.76 19.56
C MET A 24 -15.46 -37.30 19.15
N PRO A 25 -14.52 -37.04 18.21
CA PRO A 25 -14.51 -35.79 17.49
C PRO A 25 -15.76 -35.75 16.61
N ILE A 26 -16.52 -34.65 16.71
CA ILE A 26 -17.57 -34.32 15.74
C ILE A 26 -16.86 -34.23 14.37
N PRO A 27 -17.28 -35.00 13.35
CA PRO A 27 -16.74 -34.80 12.03
C PRO A 27 -17.10 -33.39 11.58
N TRP A 28 -16.07 -32.59 11.30
CA TRP A 28 -16.20 -31.38 10.53
C TRP A 28 -16.82 -31.76 9.18
N VAL A 29 -18.07 -31.37 8.96
CA VAL A 29 -18.68 -31.39 7.64
C VAL A 29 -18.28 -30.05 7.03
N PRO A 30 -17.45 -30.01 5.97
CA PRO A 30 -17.31 -28.77 5.23
C PRO A 30 -18.71 -28.42 4.70
N SER A 31 -19.16 -27.20 4.99
CA SER A 31 -20.34 -26.65 4.34
C SER A 31 -20.07 -26.68 2.84
N ALA A 32 -20.81 -27.51 2.11
CA ALA A 32 -20.78 -27.56 0.67
C ALA A 32 -21.16 -26.17 0.15
N HIS A 33 -20.18 -25.43 -0.36
CA HIS A 33 -20.45 -24.32 -1.26
C HIS A 33 -21.01 -24.96 -2.52
N ALA A 34 -22.30 -24.78 -2.79
CA ALA A 34 -22.87 -25.25 -4.05
C ALA A 34 -22.21 -24.44 -5.17
N ALA A 35 -21.39 -25.11 -6.01
CA ALA A 35 -21.00 -24.51 -7.27
C ALA A 35 -22.29 -24.12 -8.01
N GLY A 36 -22.27 -23.02 -8.75
CA GLY A 36 -23.46 -22.60 -9.51
C GLY A 36 -23.91 -23.75 -10.42
N THR A 37 -25.13 -24.26 -10.20
CA THR A 37 -25.59 -25.49 -10.87
C THR A 37 -25.54 -25.33 -12.38
N PHE A 38 -24.70 -26.10 -13.07
CA PHE A 38 -24.65 -26.16 -14.53
C PHE A 38 -26.01 -26.62 -15.06
N LYS A 39 -26.61 -25.81 -15.95
CA LYS A 39 -27.86 -26.16 -16.63
C LYS A 39 -27.54 -26.48 -18.09
N GLU A 40 -27.63 -27.76 -18.45
CA GLU A 40 -27.46 -28.23 -19.83
C GLU A 40 -28.28 -27.39 -20.83
N ALA A 41 -27.62 -26.98 -21.91
CA ALA A 41 -28.23 -26.12 -22.91
C ALA A 41 -29.24 -26.88 -23.78
N THR A 42 -30.38 -26.26 -24.06
CA THR A 42 -31.42 -26.85 -24.92
C THR A 42 -31.39 -26.34 -26.35
N SER A 43 -30.63 -25.26 -26.62
CA SER A 43 -30.44 -24.70 -27.96
C SER A 43 -29.20 -23.80 -28.05
N ALA A 44 -28.64 -23.64 -29.25
CA ALA A 44 -27.56 -22.67 -29.49
C ALA A 44 -27.98 -21.22 -29.20
N ALA A 45 -29.26 -20.88 -29.42
CA ALA A 45 -29.79 -19.56 -29.09
C ALA A 45 -29.80 -19.29 -27.57
N GLU A 46 -30.03 -20.32 -26.75
CA GLU A 46 -29.94 -20.21 -25.29
C GLU A 46 -28.51 -19.88 -24.84
N LEU A 47 -27.50 -20.53 -25.44
CA LEU A 47 -26.09 -20.26 -25.15
C LEU A 47 -25.68 -18.83 -25.54
N VAL A 48 -26.09 -18.36 -26.72
CA VAL A 48 -25.83 -16.98 -27.13
C VAL A 48 -26.50 -15.98 -26.19
N ASN A 49 -27.74 -16.24 -25.77
CA ASN A 49 -28.42 -15.35 -24.83
C ASN A 49 -27.74 -15.34 -23.45
N ALA A 50 -27.23 -16.47 -22.97
CA ALA A 50 -26.47 -16.55 -21.72
C ALA A 50 -25.12 -15.84 -21.79
N LEU A 51 -24.55 -15.67 -22.99
CA LEU A 51 -23.35 -14.85 -23.22
C LEU A 51 -23.62 -13.34 -23.27
N ILE A 52 -24.87 -12.87 -23.20
CA ILE A 52 -25.19 -11.44 -23.26
C ILE A 52 -25.82 -10.99 -21.94
N ALA A 53 -25.14 -10.09 -21.22
CA ALA A 53 -25.71 -9.52 -20.01
C ALA A 53 -26.94 -8.64 -20.33
N PRO A 54 -27.96 -8.60 -19.45
CA PRO A 54 -29.04 -7.63 -19.55
C PRO A 54 -28.46 -6.21 -19.68
N ASP A 55 -29.00 -5.41 -20.61
CA ASP A 55 -28.58 -4.02 -20.85
C ASP A 55 -27.12 -3.81 -21.29
N ALA A 56 -26.42 -4.87 -21.74
CA ALA A 56 -25.05 -4.74 -22.26
C ALA A 56 -24.94 -3.87 -23.52
N GLY A 57 -26.06 -3.50 -24.16
CA GLY A 57 -26.08 -2.75 -25.42
C GLY A 57 -25.61 -3.55 -26.64
N ILE A 58 -25.28 -4.84 -26.46
CA ILE A 58 -24.94 -5.76 -27.55
C ILE A 58 -26.21 -6.32 -28.16
N THR A 59 -26.34 -6.26 -29.49
CA THR A 59 -27.50 -6.83 -30.20
C THR A 59 -27.04 -7.95 -31.13
N ILE A 60 -27.62 -9.14 -30.97
CA ILE A 60 -27.37 -10.30 -31.84
C ILE A 60 -28.10 -10.15 -33.18
N ILE A 61 -27.42 -10.48 -34.27
CA ILE A 61 -27.95 -10.44 -35.63
C ILE A 61 -28.07 -11.87 -36.16
N GLY A 62 -29.28 -12.26 -36.55
CA GLY A 62 -29.54 -13.57 -37.13
C GLY A 62 -29.51 -14.72 -36.12
N ALA A 63 -29.49 -15.94 -36.63
CA ALA A 63 -29.36 -17.15 -35.83
C ALA A 63 -27.87 -17.53 -35.71
N PRO A 64 -27.43 -18.09 -34.56
CA PRO A 64 -26.08 -18.62 -34.44
C PRO A 64 -25.85 -19.81 -35.37
N ASP A 65 -24.63 -19.91 -35.90
CA ASP A 65 -24.13 -21.14 -36.49
C ASP A 65 -23.55 -22.02 -35.39
N PHE A 66 -23.95 -23.29 -35.38
CA PHE A 66 -23.61 -24.23 -34.32
C PHE A 66 -23.23 -25.58 -34.89
N LYS A 67 -22.10 -26.10 -34.42
CA LYS A 67 -21.60 -27.44 -34.72
C LYS A 67 -21.14 -28.08 -33.41
N GLY A 68 -21.58 -29.30 -33.14
CA GLY A 68 -21.24 -30.04 -31.92
C GLY A 68 -22.46 -30.70 -31.29
N SER A 69 -22.35 -31.10 -30.03
CA SER A 69 -23.46 -31.56 -29.20
C SER A 69 -23.86 -30.50 -28.17
N LEU A 70 -25.16 -30.31 -27.95
CA LEU A 70 -25.64 -29.44 -26.86
C LEU A 70 -25.42 -30.06 -25.47
N THR A 71 -25.22 -31.38 -25.40
CA THR A 71 -24.84 -32.06 -24.16
C THR A 71 -23.45 -31.66 -23.68
N ALA A 72 -22.63 -31.08 -24.56
CA ALA A 72 -21.29 -30.58 -24.26
C ALA A 72 -21.29 -29.09 -23.86
N ALA A 73 -22.45 -28.53 -23.53
CA ALA A 73 -22.55 -27.15 -23.11
C ALA A 73 -23.65 -26.91 -22.07
N SER A 74 -23.40 -25.94 -21.19
CA SER A 74 -24.35 -25.51 -20.18
C SER A 74 -24.31 -24.02 -19.96
N THR A 75 -25.33 -23.53 -19.27
CA THR A 75 -25.43 -22.15 -18.78
C THR A 75 -25.32 -22.13 -17.26
N TYR A 76 -24.81 -21.03 -16.71
CA TYR A 76 -24.79 -20.77 -15.27
C TYR A 76 -25.12 -19.30 -14.99
N SER A 77 -25.86 -19.04 -13.90
CA SER A 77 -26.20 -17.68 -13.45
C SER A 77 -25.06 -17.00 -12.70
N SER A 78 -24.15 -17.79 -12.15
CA SER A 78 -22.90 -17.42 -11.52
C SER A 78 -22.11 -18.72 -11.37
N LEU A 79 -20.79 -18.64 -11.38
CA LEU A 79 -19.91 -19.77 -11.16
C LEU A 79 -18.99 -19.43 -10.01
N ASP A 80 -18.91 -20.32 -9.03
CA ASP A 80 -17.93 -20.25 -7.95
C ASP A 80 -17.42 -21.67 -7.71
N LEU A 81 -16.17 -21.89 -8.08
CA LEU A 81 -15.49 -23.17 -7.90
C LEU A 81 -14.78 -23.23 -6.55
N GLY A 82 -14.71 -22.14 -5.79
CA GLY A 82 -13.96 -22.02 -4.54
C GLY A 82 -12.70 -21.18 -4.68
N SER A 83 -11.71 -21.42 -3.81
CA SER A 83 -10.47 -20.64 -3.79
C SER A 83 -9.25 -21.51 -3.55
N MET A 84 -8.13 -21.14 -4.19
CA MET A 84 -6.80 -21.74 -3.98
C MET A 84 -5.77 -20.62 -3.84
N ASP A 85 -4.88 -20.72 -2.86
CA ASP A 85 -3.80 -19.76 -2.60
C ASP A 85 -4.26 -18.29 -2.51
N GLY A 86 -5.47 -18.05 -1.98
CA GLY A 86 -6.06 -16.71 -1.83
C GLY A 86 -6.70 -16.15 -3.11
N VAL A 87 -6.74 -16.92 -4.21
CA VAL A 87 -7.40 -16.56 -5.47
C VAL A 87 -8.76 -17.26 -5.56
N SER A 88 -9.84 -16.49 -5.82
CA SER A 88 -11.18 -17.03 -6.09
C SER A 88 -11.32 -17.46 -7.56
N TYR A 89 -11.84 -18.66 -7.78
CA TYR A 89 -12.15 -19.23 -9.10
C TYR A 89 -13.63 -19.07 -9.39
N SER A 90 -14.05 -17.83 -9.60
CA SER A 90 -15.43 -17.47 -9.85
C SER A 90 -15.59 -16.69 -11.15
N LEU A 91 -16.72 -16.87 -11.82
CA LEU A 91 -17.14 -16.10 -12.98
C LEU A 91 -18.58 -15.62 -12.80
N PRO A 92 -18.95 -14.42 -13.27
CA PRO A 92 -20.34 -14.00 -13.32
C PRO A 92 -21.10 -14.84 -14.36
N ALA A 93 -22.42 -14.65 -14.49
CA ALA A 93 -23.28 -15.39 -15.44
C ALA A 93 -22.63 -15.62 -16.81
N GLY A 94 -22.85 -16.81 -17.36
CA GLY A 94 -22.13 -17.26 -18.55
C GLY A 94 -22.48 -18.67 -19.01
N ILE A 95 -21.56 -19.26 -19.77
CA ILE A 95 -21.68 -20.62 -20.31
C ILE A 95 -20.41 -21.43 -20.06
N LEU A 96 -20.57 -22.75 -20.04
CA LEU A 96 -19.49 -23.72 -20.15
C LEU A 96 -19.65 -24.43 -21.50
N VAL A 97 -18.56 -24.58 -22.24
CA VAL A 97 -18.48 -25.42 -23.44
C VAL A 97 -17.31 -26.38 -23.29
N THR A 98 -17.51 -27.64 -23.64
CA THR A 98 -16.52 -28.71 -23.40
C THR A 98 -16.39 -29.60 -24.63
N THR A 99 -15.38 -30.46 -24.62
CA THR A 99 -15.24 -31.53 -25.61
C THR A 99 -16.00 -32.82 -25.24
N GLY A 100 -16.54 -32.91 -24.01
CA GLY A 100 -17.40 -34.02 -23.59
C GLY A 100 -18.64 -33.60 -22.81
N ASP A 101 -18.61 -33.67 -21.47
CA ASP A 101 -19.79 -33.38 -20.63
C ASP A 101 -19.96 -31.88 -20.34
N GLY A 102 -21.11 -31.31 -20.69
CA GLY A 102 -21.48 -29.93 -20.37
C GLY A 102 -21.94 -29.73 -18.92
N THR A 103 -22.10 -30.81 -18.16
CA THR A 103 -22.50 -30.81 -16.75
C THR A 103 -21.51 -31.59 -15.87
N PRO A 104 -20.23 -31.18 -15.84
CA PRO A 104 -19.20 -31.91 -15.11
C PRO A 104 -19.52 -31.96 -13.60
N PRO A 105 -19.12 -33.03 -12.90
CA PRO A 105 -19.25 -33.12 -11.44
C PRO A 105 -18.62 -31.93 -10.70
N GLU A 106 -19.25 -31.53 -9.59
CA GLU A 106 -18.80 -30.41 -8.74
C GLU A 106 -17.69 -30.81 -7.75
N SER A 107 -16.93 -31.87 -8.05
CA SER A 107 -15.82 -32.33 -7.21
C SER A 107 -14.92 -33.24 -8.04
N ASN A 108 -13.61 -33.02 -8.03
CA ASN A 108 -12.65 -33.91 -8.68
C ASN A 108 -12.62 -35.29 -8.00
N THR A 109 -13.23 -36.26 -8.67
CA THR A 109 -13.40 -37.64 -8.20
C THR A 109 -12.71 -38.67 -9.09
N LYS A 110 -12.26 -38.30 -10.30
CA LYS A 110 -11.62 -39.21 -11.25
C LYS A 110 -10.55 -38.49 -12.07
N ASN A 111 -9.32 -38.96 -11.94
CA ASN A 111 -8.18 -38.55 -12.78
C ASN A 111 -8.28 -38.96 -14.26
N ASP A 112 -9.36 -39.63 -14.67
CA ASP A 112 -9.57 -40.05 -16.07
C ASP A 112 -11.02 -39.73 -16.49
N TYR A 113 -11.45 -38.50 -16.24
CA TYR A 113 -12.77 -38.05 -16.63
C TYR A 113 -12.79 -37.67 -18.12
N GLY A 114 -13.75 -38.22 -18.87
CA GLY A 114 -13.91 -37.93 -20.29
C GLY A 114 -15.11 -38.64 -20.93
N ILE A 115 -15.73 -38.01 -21.93
CA ILE A 115 -16.83 -38.56 -22.73
C ILE A 115 -16.54 -38.38 -24.23
N ASP A 116 -16.16 -39.47 -24.91
CA ASP A 116 -16.08 -39.49 -26.38
C ASP A 116 -17.47 -39.26 -26.99
N LEU A 117 -17.67 -38.10 -27.63
CA LEU A 117 -18.92 -37.74 -28.30
C LEU A 117 -18.98 -38.27 -29.73
N SER A 118 -17.86 -38.77 -30.25
CA SER A 118 -17.67 -39.30 -31.60
C SER A 118 -18.08 -38.31 -32.70
N LEU A 119 -17.80 -37.02 -32.50
CA LEU A 119 -18.02 -35.93 -33.44
C LEU A 119 -16.75 -35.60 -34.24
N SER A 120 -16.96 -34.94 -35.38
CA SER A 120 -15.85 -34.45 -36.21
C SER A 120 -15.20 -33.21 -35.59
N GLY A 121 -13.88 -33.06 -35.75
CA GLY A 121 -13.12 -31.88 -35.36
C GLY A 121 -13.44 -30.57 -36.08
N ASP A 122 -12.67 -29.52 -35.77
CA ASP A 122 -12.77 -28.17 -36.35
C ASP A 122 -11.45 -27.70 -36.98
N ALA A 123 -11.56 -27.07 -38.15
CA ALA A 123 -10.42 -26.63 -38.94
C ALA A 123 -9.63 -25.48 -38.27
N ASP A 124 -10.29 -24.63 -37.47
CA ASP A 124 -9.59 -23.56 -36.76
C ASP A 124 -8.70 -24.13 -35.64
N VAL A 125 -9.19 -25.16 -34.94
CA VAL A 125 -8.41 -25.89 -33.93
C VAL A 125 -7.23 -26.60 -34.57
N GLU A 126 -7.46 -27.32 -35.67
CA GLU A 126 -6.40 -27.95 -36.44
C GLU A 126 -5.31 -26.96 -36.88
N ALA A 127 -5.72 -25.78 -37.35
CA ALA A 127 -4.81 -24.75 -37.82
C ALA A 127 -3.89 -24.19 -36.72
N PHE A 128 -4.42 -23.86 -35.53
CA PHE A 128 -3.59 -23.30 -34.46
C PHE A 128 -2.87 -24.38 -33.63
N ALA A 129 -3.46 -25.58 -33.50
CA ALA A 129 -2.84 -26.69 -32.77
C ALA A 129 -1.77 -27.40 -33.62
N GLY A 130 -1.78 -27.24 -34.94
CA GLY A 130 -0.83 -27.88 -35.84
C GLY A 130 -1.12 -29.36 -36.07
N VAL A 131 -2.38 -29.77 -35.91
CA VAL A 131 -2.85 -31.16 -36.12
C VAL A 131 -3.72 -31.25 -37.38
N SER A 132 -4.02 -32.46 -37.84
CA SER A 132 -4.76 -32.68 -39.10
C SER A 132 -6.11 -33.40 -38.93
N ASN A 133 -6.46 -33.83 -37.71
CA ASN A 133 -7.73 -34.48 -37.40
C ASN A 133 -8.09 -34.23 -35.93
N SER A 134 -8.73 -33.10 -35.65
CA SER A 134 -9.33 -32.90 -34.33
C SER A 134 -10.62 -33.72 -34.19
N LYS A 135 -11.14 -33.86 -32.96
CA LYS A 135 -12.38 -34.59 -32.64
C LYS A 135 -13.23 -33.79 -31.66
N ASP A 136 -14.47 -34.23 -31.49
CA ASP A 136 -15.39 -33.74 -30.46
C ASP A 136 -15.53 -32.21 -30.41
N ALA A 137 -15.48 -31.60 -31.60
CA ALA A 137 -15.52 -30.16 -31.71
C ALA A 137 -16.88 -29.60 -31.33
N PHE A 138 -16.84 -28.65 -30.40
CA PHE A 138 -17.90 -27.69 -30.16
C PHE A 138 -17.52 -26.36 -30.82
N SER A 139 -18.43 -25.81 -31.63
CA SER A 139 -18.27 -24.51 -32.29
C SER A 139 -19.58 -23.73 -32.26
N LEU A 140 -19.51 -22.51 -31.75
CA LEU A 140 -20.61 -21.55 -31.71
C LEU A 140 -20.16 -20.23 -32.33
N GLU A 141 -20.77 -19.85 -33.46
CA GLU A 141 -20.49 -18.60 -34.16
C GLU A 141 -21.74 -17.74 -34.27
N PHE A 142 -21.63 -16.44 -33.99
CA PHE A 142 -22.74 -15.51 -34.16
C PHE A 142 -22.29 -14.10 -34.51
N THR A 143 -23.19 -13.34 -35.11
CA THR A 143 -22.99 -11.94 -35.48
C THR A 143 -23.64 -11.02 -34.46
N PHE A 144 -23.00 -9.90 -34.13
CA PHE A 144 -23.51 -8.92 -33.17
C PHE A 144 -23.14 -7.48 -33.55
N THR A 145 -23.80 -6.53 -32.92
CA THR A 145 -23.44 -5.10 -32.93
C THR A 145 -23.09 -4.63 -31.52
N VAL A 146 -22.29 -3.57 -31.44
CA VAL A 146 -21.87 -2.92 -30.19
C VAL A 146 -22.23 -1.43 -30.27
N PRO A 147 -22.57 -0.76 -29.15
CA PRO A 147 -22.86 0.67 -29.16
C PRO A 147 -21.68 1.50 -29.69
N GLU A 148 -21.97 2.66 -30.28
CA GLU A 148 -20.93 3.61 -30.71
C GLU A 148 -20.00 4.00 -29.55
N GLY A 149 -18.71 4.18 -29.85
CA GLY A 149 -17.69 4.60 -28.88
C GLY A 149 -17.01 3.46 -28.10
N TYR A 150 -17.30 2.20 -28.46
CA TYR A 150 -16.66 1.02 -27.89
C TYR A 150 -15.85 0.27 -28.96
N PRO A 151 -14.52 0.46 -29.02
CA PRO A 151 -13.64 -0.19 -30.00
C PRO A 151 -13.34 -1.67 -29.70
N SER A 152 -13.88 -2.24 -28.63
CA SER A 152 -13.61 -3.61 -28.20
C SER A 152 -14.78 -4.24 -27.46
N ILE A 153 -14.76 -5.57 -27.33
CA ILE A 153 -15.55 -6.32 -26.36
C ILE A 153 -14.65 -7.00 -25.34
N GLN A 154 -15.21 -7.32 -24.19
CA GLN A 154 -14.51 -7.97 -23.10
C GLN A 154 -15.35 -9.12 -22.53
N MET A 155 -14.68 -10.21 -22.17
CA MET A 155 -15.25 -11.34 -21.44
C MET A 155 -14.20 -11.98 -20.55
N ALA A 156 -14.61 -12.58 -19.45
CA ALA A 156 -13.74 -13.39 -18.61
C ALA A 156 -13.90 -14.87 -18.95
N PHE A 157 -12.84 -15.64 -18.71
CA PHE A 157 -12.84 -17.07 -18.96
C PHE A 157 -11.93 -17.83 -17.99
N MET A 158 -12.22 -19.12 -17.82
CA MET A 158 -11.31 -20.11 -17.24
C MET A 158 -11.19 -21.29 -18.23
N PHE A 159 -10.05 -21.96 -18.21
CA PHE A 159 -9.77 -23.12 -19.06
C PHE A 159 -9.42 -24.30 -18.15
N GLY A 160 -10.19 -25.38 -18.22
CA GLY A 160 -10.00 -26.60 -17.43
C GLY A 160 -9.71 -27.80 -18.32
N SER A 161 -8.91 -28.76 -17.86
CA SER A 161 -8.60 -29.98 -18.61
C SER A 161 -8.23 -31.14 -17.69
N ASP A 162 -8.68 -32.34 -18.07
CA ASP A 162 -8.27 -33.63 -17.48
C ASP A 162 -6.98 -34.20 -18.09
N GLU A 163 -6.38 -33.51 -19.08
CA GLU A 163 -5.07 -33.90 -19.61
C GLU A 163 -3.90 -33.45 -18.70
N TYR A 164 -4.19 -32.65 -17.68
CA TYR A 164 -3.21 -32.07 -16.77
C TYR A 164 -3.03 -32.91 -15.49
N PRO A 165 -1.80 -33.09 -14.96
CA PRO A 165 -0.51 -32.74 -15.57
C PRO A 165 0.06 -33.85 -16.48
N GLU A 166 -0.61 -34.99 -16.61
CA GLU A 166 -0.05 -36.24 -17.14
C GLU A 166 0.33 -36.19 -18.62
N TYR A 167 -0.38 -35.41 -19.43
CA TYR A 167 -0.26 -35.41 -20.90
C TYR A 167 0.27 -34.09 -21.50
N LEU A 168 0.82 -33.22 -20.66
CA LEU A 168 1.43 -31.96 -21.07
C LEU A 168 2.41 -32.14 -22.25
N ASN A 169 2.11 -31.49 -23.38
CA ASN A 169 2.89 -31.46 -24.65
C ASN A 169 2.73 -32.63 -25.64
N ASP A 170 2.01 -33.71 -25.30
CA ASP A 170 1.90 -34.90 -26.16
C ASP A 170 0.49 -35.10 -26.76
N VAL A 171 -0.57 -34.87 -25.98
CA VAL A 171 -2.00 -34.88 -26.36
C VAL A 171 -2.55 -33.61 -25.72
N VAL A 172 -3.08 -32.69 -26.53
CA VAL A 172 -3.37 -31.35 -26.02
C VAL A 172 -4.60 -30.75 -26.69
N ASP A 173 -5.71 -30.71 -25.99
CA ASP A 173 -6.94 -30.07 -26.44
C ASP A 173 -6.75 -28.56 -26.60
N GLY A 174 -7.50 -28.00 -27.53
CA GLY A 174 -7.35 -26.61 -27.93
C GLY A 174 -8.67 -25.87 -27.96
N ALA A 175 -8.65 -24.62 -27.49
CA ALA A 175 -9.77 -23.69 -27.63
C ALA A 175 -9.37 -22.38 -28.31
N ALA A 176 -10.32 -21.72 -28.97
CA ALA A 176 -10.14 -20.40 -29.55
C ALA A 176 -11.39 -19.52 -29.40
N ILE A 177 -11.13 -18.22 -29.25
CA ILE A 177 -12.14 -17.17 -29.26
C ILE A 177 -11.75 -16.18 -30.35
N ILE A 178 -12.42 -16.28 -31.49
CA ILE A 178 -12.07 -15.57 -32.71
C ILE A 178 -13.07 -14.44 -32.90
N VAL A 179 -12.59 -13.20 -32.83
CA VAL A 179 -13.41 -11.99 -33.06
C VAL A 179 -12.91 -11.28 -34.30
N ASP A 180 -13.80 -11.04 -35.25
CA ASP A 180 -13.49 -10.46 -36.56
C ASP A 180 -12.28 -11.13 -37.26
N GLY A 181 -12.17 -12.46 -37.11
CA GLY A 181 -11.10 -13.28 -37.70
C GLY A 181 -9.78 -13.31 -36.92
N VAL A 182 -9.71 -12.67 -35.74
CA VAL A 182 -8.53 -12.66 -34.88
C VAL A 182 -8.76 -13.53 -33.64
N ASN A 183 -7.91 -14.52 -33.40
CA ASN A 183 -7.96 -15.33 -32.18
C ASN A 183 -7.35 -14.58 -30.98
N TYR A 184 -8.16 -14.34 -29.95
CA TYR A 184 -7.78 -13.65 -28.71
C TYR A 184 -7.55 -14.59 -27.53
N ALA A 185 -7.86 -15.89 -27.67
CA ALA A 185 -7.57 -16.91 -26.67
C ALA A 185 -6.11 -17.40 -26.81
N LYS A 186 -5.15 -16.56 -26.38
CA LYS A 186 -3.71 -16.85 -26.39
C LYS A 186 -3.01 -16.53 -25.06
N PHE A 187 -2.23 -17.47 -24.52
CA PHE A 187 -1.35 -17.29 -23.37
C PHE A 187 -0.15 -16.36 -23.68
N ALA A 188 0.66 -16.05 -22.65
CA ALA A 188 1.85 -15.23 -22.78
C ALA A 188 2.78 -15.72 -23.91
N GLY A 189 3.30 -14.80 -24.72
CA GLY A 189 4.15 -15.14 -25.87
C GLY A 189 3.40 -15.58 -27.13
N ASP A 190 2.11 -15.22 -27.28
CA ASP A 190 1.28 -15.50 -28.46
C ASP A 190 0.94 -17.00 -28.64
N ILE A 191 1.02 -17.78 -27.57
CA ILE A 191 0.76 -19.23 -27.56
C ILE A 191 -0.76 -19.47 -27.57
N PRO A 192 -1.33 -20.24 -28.51
CA PRO A 192 -2.77 -20.58 -28.50
C PRO A 192 -3.20 -21.23 -27.18
N LEU A 193 -4.48 -21.10 -26.81
CA LEU A 193 -5.04 -21.74 -25.62
C LEU A 193 -5.07 -23.27 -25.79
N LYS A 194 -4.04 -23.93 -25.25
CA LYS A 194 -3.82 -25.38 -25.27
C LYS A 194 -3.05 -25.82 -24.02
N VAL A 195 -3.28 -27.03 -23.52
CA VAL A 195 -2.67 -27.63 -22.30
C VAL A 195 -1.17 -27.97 -22.49
N VAL A 196 -0.29 -26.95 -22.56
CA VAL A 196 1.15 -27.15 -22.87
C VAL A 196 2.14 -26.80 -21.75
N SER A 197 1.71 -26.24 -20.63
CA SER A 197 2.65 -25.93 -19.54
C SER A 197 2.00 -25.76 -18.16
N GLU A 198 2.76 -26.08 -17.11
CA GLU A 198 2.44 -25.80 -15.69
C GLU A 198 2.40 -24.30 -15.34
N ALA A 199 2.82 -23.40 -16.24
CA ALA A 199 2.91 -21.96 -15.93
C ALA A 199 1.55 -21.24 -15.97
N GLU A 200 0.55 -21.80 -16.65
CA GLU A 200 -0.75 -21.14 -16.89
C GLU A 200 -1.96 -21.99 -16.43
N MET A 201 -1.71 -23.26 -16.06
CA MET A 201 -2.69 -24.20 -15.51
C MET A 201 -2.19 -24.65 -14.13
N LEU A 202 -3.07 -24.66 -13.13
CA LEU A 202 -2.76 -25.07 -11.77
C LEU A 202 -3.52 -26.35 -11.41
N PRO A 203 -2.97 -27.21 -10.53
CA PRO A 203 -3.68 -28.37 -10.04
C PRO A 203 -4.93 -27.93 -9.28
N ASN A 204 -6.05 -28.58 -9.54
CA ASN A 204 -7.34 -28.31 -8.91
C ASN A 204 -7.43 -28.90 -7.48
N ASN A 205 -6.44 -28.65 -6.63
CA ASN A 205 -6.40 -29.17 -5.26
C ASN A 205 -7.39 -28.42 -4.36
N GLY A 206 -8.69 -28.67 -4.51
CA GLY A 206 -9.73 -28.19 -3.61
C GLY A 206 -10.80 -27.30 -4.24
N LEU A 207 -10.88 -27.16 -5.57
CA LEU A 207 -12.05 -26.53 -6.20
C LEU A 207 -13.14 -27.55 -6.52
N ASN A 208 -14.37 -27.06 -6.60
CA ASN A 208 -15.59 -27.81 -6.84
C ASN A 208 -15.81 -28.06 -8.34
N ILE A 209 -14.86 -28.73 -9.01
CA ILE A 209 -14.96 -29.10 -10.42
C ILE A 209 -14.18 -30.40 -10.69
N GLU A 210 -14.59 -31.19 -11.68
CA GLU A 210 -13.98 -32.49 -11.99
C GLU A 210 -12.60 -32.41 -12.64
N TYR A 211 -12.30 -31.35 -13.42
CA TYR A 211 -11.02 -31.20 -14.14
C TYR A 211 -9.79 -31.29 -13.24
N ASP A 212 -8.76 -32.03 -13.66
CA ASP A 212 -7.50 -32.15 -12.93
C ASP A 212 -6.66 -30.86 -12.91
N GLY A 213 -6.68 -30.08 -13.99
CA GLY A 213 -6.04 -28.76 -14.08
C GLY A 213 -7.00 -27.65 -14.48
N ILE A 214 -6.80 -26.45 -13.93
CA ILE A 214 -7.59 -25.26 -14.32
C ILE A 214 -6.73 -24.00 -14.31
N SER A 215 -6.97 -23.10 -15.26
CA SER A 215 -6.36 -21.77 -15.28
C SER A 215 -7.02 -20.86 -14.25
N MET A 216 -6.26 -19.93 -13.68
CA MET A 216 -6.87 -18.79 -12.96
C MET A 216 -7.88 -18.04 -13.86
N PRO A 217 -8.88 -17.33 -13.31
CA PRO A 217 -9.74 -16.46 -14.09
C PRO A 217 -8.93 -15.45 -14.92
N LYS A 218 -9.14 -15.47 -16.24
CA LYS A 218 -8.50 -14.59 -17.21
C LYS A 218 -9.56 -13.72 -17.88
N LYS A 219 -9.13 -12.65 -18.54
CA LYS A 219 -9.98 -11.68 -19.22
C LYS A 219 -9.47 -11.42 -20.63
N ILE A 220 -10.33 -11.58 -21.62
CA ILE A 220 -10.06 -11.22 -23.01
C ILE A 220 -10.56 -9.81 -23.29
N ASN A 221 -9.70 -8.98 -23.90
CA ASN A 221 -10.08 -7.78 -24.62
C ASN A 221 -9.94 -8.05 -26.11
N ALA A 222 -11.06 -8.19 -26.82
CA ALA A 222 -11.06 -8.39 -28.26
C ALA A 222 -11.37 -7.09 -28.98
N LEU A 223 -10.41 -6.60 -29.78
CA LEU A 223 -10.61 -5.41 -30.61
C LEU A 223 -11.58 -5.74 -31.74
N LEU A 224 -12.49 -4.80 -31.98
CA LEU A 224 -13.43 -4.86 -33.08
C LEU A 224 -12.82 -4.19 -34.31
N ASP A 225 -13.05 -4.78 -35.49
CA ASP A 225 -12.64 -4.16 -36.75
C ASP A 225 -13.46 -2.87 -36.98
N SER A 226 -12.81 -1.72 -36.80
CA SER A 226 -13.41 -0.40 -36.96
C SER A 226 -14.02 -0.12 -38.35
N THR A 227 -13.74 -0.96 -39.35
CA THR A 227 -14.34 -0.86 -40.69
C THR A 227 -15.71 -1.54 -40.80
N ARG A 228 -16.12 -2.28 -39.76
CA ARG A 228 -17.37 -3.04 -39.70
C ARG A 228 -18.34 -2.42 -38.70
N THR A 229 -19.63 -2.57 -38.98
CA THR A 229 -20.71 -2.26 -38.02
C THR A 229 -21.36 -3.51 -37.44
N GLU A 230 -21.13 -4.66 -38.09
CA GLU A 230 -21.53 -5.99 -37.65
C GLU A 230 -20.26 -6.83 -37.46
N HIS A 231 -20.12 -7.38 -36.26
CA HIS A 231 -18.94 -8.12 -35.81
C HIS A 231 -19.29 -9.59 -35.65
N THR A 232 -18.31 -10.46 -35.86
CA THR A 232 -18.49 -11.91 -35.71
C THR A 232 -17.63 -12.42 -34.57
N ILE A 233 -18.20 -13.27 -33.71
CA ILE A 233 -17.45 -14.03 -32.71
C ILE A 233 -17.68 -15.53 -32.94
N LYS A 234 -16.60 -16.30 -32.98
CA LYS A 234 -16.59 -17.76 -32.99
C LYS A 234 -15.90 -18.27 -31.73
N ILE A 235 -16.60 -19.08 -30.95
CA ILE A 235 -16.07 -19.82 -29.80
C ILE A 235 -15.94 -21.27 -30.24
N VAL A 236 -14.74 -21.83 -30.16
CA VAL A 236 -14.48 -23.21 -30.59
C VAL A 236 -13.57 -23.93 -29.61
N ILE A 237 -13.85 -25.19 -29.34
CA ILE A 237 -13.03 -26.11 -28.55
C ILE A 237 -13.10 -27.50 -29.18
N ALA A 238 -11.99 -28.22 -29.25
CA ALA A 238 -11.93 -29.58 -29.82
C ALA A 238 -10.73 -30.36 -29.29
N ASP A 239 -10.86 -31.69 -29.29
CA ASP A 239 -9.76 -32.58 -28.94
C ASP A 239 -8.79 -32.70 -30.11
N THR A 240 -7.48 -32.72 -29.85
CA THR A 240 -6.50 -32.65 -30.95
C THR A 240 -5.97 -33.99 -31.43
N THR A 241 -6.04 -35.06 -30.61
CA THR A 241 -5.34 -36.32 -30.89
C THR A 241 -6.17 -37.57 -30.61
N ASP A 242 -6.76 -37.72 -29.43
CA ASP A 242 -7.80 -38.71 -29.14
C ASP A 242 -9.15 -38.02 -28.88
N GLY A 243 -10.18 -38.77 -28.49
CA GLY A 243 -11.47 -38.22 -28.04
C GLY A 243 -11.68 -38.61 -26.59
N ALA A 244 -10.58 -38.62 -25.83
CA ALA A 244 -10.50 -39.14 -24.47
C ALA A 244 -9.87 -38.05 -23.61
N TYR A 245 -10.36 -37.91 -22.37
CA TYR A 245 -10.08 -36.77 -21.49
C TYR A 245 -10.70 -35.48 -22.03
N ASP A 246 -11.57 -34.84 -21.24
CA ASP A 246 -12.30 -33.67 -21.73
C ASP A 246 -11.61 -32.39 -21.30
N THR A 247 -11.79 -31.34 -22.11
CA THR A 247 -11.36 -29.98 -21.80
C THR A 247 -12.57 -29.05 -21.81
N GLY A 248 -12.59 -28.09 -20.88
CA GLY A 248 -13.67 -27.14 -20.68
C GLY A 248 -13.24 -25.69 -20.79
N LEU A 249 -14.05 -24.89 -21.48
CA LEU A 249 -13.93 -23.44 -21.54
C LEU A 249 -15.14 -22.79 -20.86
N PHE A 250 -14.88 -22.16 -19.72
CA PHE A 250 -15.87 -21.40 -18.97
C PHE A 250 -15.83 -19.96 -19.43
N LEU A 251 -16.97 -19.37 -19.81
CA LEU A 251 -17.04 -18.02 -20.38
C LEU A 251 -18.11 -17.19 -19.69
N SER A 252 -17.74 -15.98 -19.25
CA SER A 252 -18.72 -15.00 -18.78
C SER A 252 -19.37 -14.21 -19.91
N THR A 253 -20.44 -13.48 -19.56
CA THR A 253 -21.12 -12.56 -20.47
C THR A 253 -20.19 -11.53 -21.13
N LEU A 254 -20.46 -11.25 -22.41
CA LEU A 254 -19.83 -10.21 -23.22
C LEU A 254 -20.22 -8.81 -22.73
N LYS A 255 -19.24 -7.91 -22.69
CA LYS A 255 -19.42 -6.49 -22.37
C LYS A 255 -18.72 -5.60 -23.40
N PRO A 256 -19.35 -4.50 -23.88
CA PRO A 256 -18.63 -3.48 -24.63
C PRO A 256 -17.50 -2.88 -23.79
N SER A 257 -16.34 -2.65 -24.40
CA SER A 257 -15.17 -2.11 -23.73
C SER A 257 -14.55 -0.93 -24.49
N LYS A 258 -14.03 0.02 -23.73
CA LYS A 258 -13.27 1.18 -24.24
C LYS A 258 -11.79 0.88 -24.45
N ALA A 259 -11.36 -0.37 -24.22
CA ALA A 259 -9.99 -0.79 -24.42
C ALA A 259 -9.58 -0.61 -25.88
N THR A 260 -8.43 0.02 -26.10
CA THR A 260 -7.84 0.28 -27.42
C THR A 260 -6.71 -0.68 -27.77
N THR A 261 -6.42 -1.62 -26.86
CA THR A 261 -5.44 -2.70 -27.00
C THR A 261 -6.13 -4.04 -26.78
N GLY A 262 -5.85 -5.03 -27.63
CA GLY A 262 -6.39 -6.38 -27.51
C GLY A 262 -5.45 -7.34 -26.77
N GLY A 263 -5.96 -8.49 -26.34
CA GLY A 263 -5.19 -9.57 -25.70
C GLY A 263 -5.85 -10.15 -24.46
N ILE A 264 -5.13 -11.06 -23.78
CA ILE A 264 -5.53 -11.62 -22.48
C ILE A 264 -4.85 -10.85 -21.35
N GLY A 265 -5.62 -10.44 -20.35
CA GLY A 265 -5.13 -10.03 -19.03
C GLY A 265 -5.70 -10.95 -17.94
N GLU A 266 -5.24 -10.82 -16.70
CA GLU A 266 -5.86 -11.51 -15.55
C GLU A 266 -7.20 -10.84 -15.20
N GLU A 267 -8.21 -11.62 -14.82
CA GLU A 267 -9.39 -11.06 -14.18
C GLU A 267 -9.00 -10.69 -12.75
N THR A 268 -9.11 -9.40 -12.41
CA THR A 268 -8.96 -8.99 -11.01
C THR A 268 -10.16 -9.57 -10.26
N PRO A 269 -9.98 -10.37 -9.19
CA PRO A 269 -11.10 -10.95 -8.46
C PRO A 269 -12.11 -9.86 -8.12
N VAL A 270 -13.39 -10.05 -8.44
CA VAL A 270 -14.44 -9.17 -7.93
C VAL A 270 -14.68 -9.57 -6.49
N LEU A 271 -13.87 -8.99 -5.62
CA LEU A 271 -14.04 -9.13 -4.18
C LEU A 271 -15.35 -8.40 -3.80
N SER A 272 -16.17 -9.02 -2.94
CA SER A 272 -17.40 -8.40 -2.45
C SER A 272 -17.14 -7.03 -1.83
N ASP A 273 -17.98 -6.04 -2.16
CA ASP A 273 -18.01 -4.70 -1.58
C ASP A 273 -19.03 -4.58 -0.42
N VAL A 274 -19.70 -5.67 -0.06
CA VAL A 274 -20.68 -5.65 1.02
C VAL A 274 -19.94 -5.64 2.36
N ALA A 275 -20.02 -4.53 3.08
CA ALA A 275 -19.44 -4.35 4.41
C ALA A 275 -20.49 -4.10 5.50
N THR A 276 -21.72 -4.58 5.33
CA THR A 276 -22.82 -4.31 6.26
C THR A 276 -23.10 -5.46 7.23
N VAL A 277 -23.66 -5.12 8.40
CA VAL A 277 -24.11 -6.10 9.41
C VAL A 277 -25.61 -5.98 9.67
N THR A 278 -26.22 -7.08 10.08
CA THR A 278 -27.61 -7.16 10.51
C THR A 278 -27.72 -7.58 11.98
N SER A 279 -28.88 -7.33 12.60
CA SER A 279 -29.15 -7.72 13.98
C SER A 279 -30.65 -7.88 14.22
N ASP A 280 -31.02 -8.95 14.92
CA ASP A 280 -32.35 -9.13 15.51
C ASP A 280 -32.44 -8.56 16.94
N THR A 281 -31.29 -8.17 17.52
CA THR A 281 -31.15 -7.75 18.93
C THR A 281 -31.00 -6.23 19.06
N TYR A 282 -30.26 -5.61 18.15
CA TYR A 282 -29.93 -4.18 18.13
C TYR A 282 -30.54 -3.52 16.89
N THR A 283 -30.66 -2.20 16.92
CA THR A 283 -31.14 -1.45 15.75
C THR A 283 -29.95 -0.96 14.93
N VAL A 284 -29.77 -1.53 13.73
CA VAL A 284 -28.71 -1.16 12.79
C VAL A 284 -29.27 -0.19 11.75
N SER A 285 -28.58 0.94 11.51
CA SER A 285 -28.97 1.87 10.46
C SER A 285 -28.71 1.30 9.06
N LYS A 286 -29.56 1.67 8.10
CA LYS A 286 -29.52 1.17 6.71
C LYS A 286 -29.40 2.33 5.73
N ASN A 287 -28.47 3.25 5.98
CA ASN A 287 -28.35 4.46 5.16
C ASN A 287 -27.52 4.24 3.89
N GLY A 288 -26.79 3.13 3.80
CA GLY A 288 -25.96 2.78 2.64
C GLY A 288 -24.71 3.66 2.52
N THR A 289 -24.17 4.10 3.67
CA THR A 289 -23.01 5.00 3.76
C THR A 289 -21.82 4.29 4.40
N SER A 290 -20.60 4.84 4.28
CA SER A 290 -19.40 4.31 4.95
C SER A 290 -19.38 4.55 6.47
N GLN A 291 -20.41 5.22 7.02
CA GLN A 291 -20.55 5.53 8.45
C GLN A 291 -22.00 5.26 8.88
N GLU A 292 -22.19 4.17 9.60
CA GLU A 292 -23.50 3.71 10.08
C GLU A 292 -23.52 3.69 11.62
N THR A 293 -24.66 3.31 12.20
CA THR A 293 -24.86 3.28 13.65
C THR A 293 -25.52 1.99 14.09
N ILE A 294 -25.13 1.49 15.27
CA ILE A 294 -25.80 0.40 15.98
C ILE A 294 -26.32 0.97 17.30
N THR A 295 -27.63 0.96 17.49
CA THR A 295 -28.29 1.61 18.63
C THR A 295 -29.16 0.62 19.41
N GLY A 296 -29.54 0.99 20.64
CA GLY A 296 -30.41 0.17 21.49
C GLY A 296 -29.66 -0.90 22.30
N ILE A 297 -28.34 -0.81 22.40
CA ILE A 297 -27.48 -1.74 23.14
C ILE A 297 -27.65 -1.54 24.66
N PRO A 298 -28.14 -2.51 25.46
CA PRO A 298 -28.31 -2.33 26.90
C PRO A 298 -27.00 -1.94 27.61
N ALA A 299 -27.07 -1.04 28.60
CA ALA A 299 -25.89 -0.68 29.40
C ALA A 299 -25.32 -1.91 30.13
N GLY A 300 -24.00 -2.08 30.07
CA GLY A 300 -23.31 -3.26 30.62
C GLY A 300 -23.28 -4.48 29.70
N THR A 301 -23.68 -4.34 28.42
CA THR A 301 -23.47 -5.38 27.40
C THR A 301 -21.97 -5.63 27.24
N THR A 302 -21.53 -6.88 27.32
CA THR A 302 -20.12 -7.23 27.09
C THR A 302 -19.78 -7.25 25.60
N LYS A 303 -18.50 -7.15 25.26
CA LYS A 303 -18.03 -7.27 23.87
C LYS A 303 -18.49 -8.58 23.22
N GLU A 304 -18.38 -9.69 23.95
CA GLU A 304 -18.85 -11.00 23.49
C GLU A 304 -20.37 -11.02 23.20
N ALA A 305 -21.17 -10.44 24.10
CA ALA A 305 -22.63 -10.39 23.95
C ALA A 305 -23.07 -9.49 22.78
N LEU A 306 -22.37 -8.39 22.54
CA LEU A 306 -22.60 -7.54 21.37
C LEU A 306 -22.35 -8.32 20.08
N LEU A 307 -21.18 -8.93 19.95
CA LEU A 307 -20.80 -9.64 18.71
C LEU A 307 -21.73 -10.83 18.44
N ALA A 308 -22.18 -11.54 19.48
CA ALA A 308 -23.16 -12.62 19.34
C ALA A 308 -24.55 -12.14 18.90
N GLY A 309 -24.88 -10.85 19.12
CA GLY A 309 -26.14 -10.24 18.71
C GLY A 309 -26.12 -9.67 17.28
N LEU A 310 -24.98 -9.71 16.59
CA LEU A 310 -24.81 -9.23 15.21
C LEU A 310 -24.64 -10.42 14.25
N SER A 311 -25.01 -10.22 12.98
CA SER A 311 -24.82 -11.17 11.90
C SER A 311 -24.12 -10.49 10.72
N LYS A 312 -23.18 -11.20 10.09
CA LYS A 312 -22.54 -10.73 8.85
C LYS A 312 -23.55 -10.80 7.72
N ASP A 313 -23.58 -9.79 6.87
CA ASP A 313 -24.37 -9.88 5.63
C ASP A 313 -23.65 -10.73 4.57
N GLU A 314 -22.33 -10.79 4.59
CA GLU A 314 -21.50 -11.65 3.73
C GLU A 314 -20.43 -12.39 4.54
N GLU A 315 -20.16 -13.66 4.19
CA GLU A 315 -19.29 -14.55 4.97
C GLU A 315 -17.84 -14.02 5.08
N HIS A 316 -17.35 -13.43 3.99
CA HIS A 316 -15.98 -12.95 3.82
C HIS A 316 -15.70 -11.56 4.41
N GLN A 317 -16.71 -10.89 4.98
CA GLN A 317 -16.48 -9.63 5.70
C GLN A 317 -15.58 -9.87 6.92
N THR A 318 -14.69 -8.94 7.20
CA THR A 318 -13.89 -8.94 8.43
C THR A 318 -14.38 -7.86 9.37
N TRP A 319 -14.37 -8.16 10.67
CA TRP A 319 -14.81 -7.24 11.71
C TRP A 319 -13.59 -6.84 12.54
N ASN A 320 -13.23 -5.57 12.51
CA ASN A 320 -12.32 -5.01 13.48
C ASN A 320 -13.14 -4.56 14.70
N THR A 321 -12.77 -5.11 15.85
CA THR A 321 -13.44 -4.91 17.14
C THR A 321 -12.55 -4.22 18.16
N ASP A 322 -11.41 -3.67 17.74
CA ASP A 322 -10.37 -3.12 18.63
C ASP A 322 -10.86 -1.88 19.37
N ASP A 323 -11.73 -1.09 18.74
CA ASP A 323 -12.38 0.09 19.31
C ASP A 323 -13.71 -0.25 20.02
N LEU A 324 -13.94 -1.52 20.37
CA LEU A 324 -15.04 -1.94 21.24
C LEU A 324 -14.53 -2.11 22.68
N SER A 325 -15.10 -1.35 23.60
CA SER A 325 -14.87 -1.46 25.04
C SER A 325 -15.51 -2.74 25.59
N ASP A 326 -15.05 -3.25 26.74
CA ASP A 326 -15.73 -4.35 27.44
C ASP A 326 -15.93 -4.00 28.92
N PRO A 327 -17.15 -3.62 29.35
CA PRO A 327 -18.40 -3.58 28.58
C PRO A 327 -18.45 -2.46 27.53
N ILE A 328 -19.34 -2.59 26.55
CA ILE A 328 -19.55 -1.62 25.45
C ILE A 328 -19.88 -0.23 26.01
N GLU A 329 -19.26 0.81 25.44
CA GLU A 329 -19.52 2.21 25.73
C GLU A 329 -20.18 2.94 24.54
N THR A 330 -20.81 4.09 24.79
CA THR A 330 -21.37 4.91 23.69
C THR A 330 -20.24 5.63 22.98
N GLY A 331 -20.17 5.48 21.66
CA GLY A 331 -19.09 6.01 20.82
C GLY A 331 -18.08 4.94 20.40
N ASP A 332 -18.13 3.73 20.97
CA ASP A 332 -17.37 2.57 20.48
C ASP A 332 -17.64 2.34 18.99
N THR A 333 -16.65 1.81 18.26
CA THR A 333 -16.79 1.56 16.82
C THR A 333 -16.53 0.11 16.46
N LEU A 334 -17.45 -0.47 15.69
CA LEU A 334 -17.26 -1.72 14.97
C LEU A 334 -16.96 -1.40 13.51
N ILE A 335 -15.77 -1.76 13.04
CA ILE A 335 -15.40 -1.55 11.64
C ILE A 335 -15.62 -2.86 10.88
N VAL A 336 -16.39 -2.80 9.81
CA VAL A 336 -16.67 -3.93 8.95
C VAL A 336 -16.03 -3.64 7.60
N THR A 337 -15.14 -4.53 7.17
CA THR A 337 -14.45 -4.42 5.89
C THR A 337 -14.95 -5.53 4.98
N ALA A 338 -15.38 -5.15 3.78
CA ALA A 338 -15.78 -6.10 2.75
C ALA A 338 -14.57 -6.91 2.26
N GLN A 339 -14.83 -7.93 1.45
CA GLN A 339 -13.79 -8.80 0.93
C GLN A 339 -12.79 -8.03 0.04
N ASP A 340 -13.24 -6.92 -0.58
CA ASP A 340 -12.40 -6.07 -1.43
C ASP A 340 -11.27 -5.34 -0.71
N GLY A 341 -11.31 -5.31 0.63
CA GLY A 341 -10.34 -4.59 1.45
C GLY A 341 -10.38 -3.07 1.29
N VAL A 342 -11.31 -2.54 0.49
CA VAL A 342 -11.46 -1.11 0.15
C VAL A 342 -12.77 -0.58 0.71
N THR A 343 -13.85 -1.34 0.59
CA THR A 343 -15.16 -0.96 1.09
C THR A 343 -15.25 -1.25 2.58
N VAL A 344 -15.30 -0.17 3.35
CA VAL A 344 -15.33 -0.20 4.81
C VAL A 344 -16.53 0.58 5.30
N VAL A 345 -17.32 -0.03 6.19
CA VAL A 345 -18.38 0.64 6.93
C VAL A 345 -18.01 0.66 8.40
N THR A 346 -17.92 1.85 8.97
CA THR A 346 -17.74 2.03 10.42
C THR A 346 -19.11 2.17 11.07
N TYR A 347 -19.42 1.30 12.01
CA TYR A 347 -20.61 1.39 12.85
C TYR A 347 -20.25 2.05 14.17
N THR A 348 -20.80 3.24 14.45
CA THR A 348 -20.71 3.87 15.77
C THR A 348 -21.82 3.34 16.69
N LEU A 349 -21.44 2.85 17.86
CA LEU A 349 -22.36 2.22 18.81
C LEU A 349 -22.94 3.25 19.76
N SER A 350 -24.22 3.09 20.07
CA SER A 350 -24.88 3.89 21.10
C SER A 350 -25.64 2.98 22.04
N LEU A 351 -25.29 3.08 23.33
CA LEU A 351 -26.03 2.39 24.37
C LEU A 351 -27.47 2.89 24.38
N LYS A 352 -28.39 2.00 24.72
CA LYS A 352 -29.75 2.32 25.11
C LYS A 352 -29.64 3.28 26.27
N THR A 353 -29.81 4.56 26.00
CA THR A 353 -30.01 5.55 27.04
C THR A 353 -31.17 5.05 27.88
N SER A 354 -30.91 4.79 29.17
CA SER A 354 -31.98 4.97 30.14
C SER A 354 -32.54 6.35 29.83
N ALA A 355 -33.86 6.46 29.61
CA ALA A 355 -34.51 7.71 29.24
C ALA A 355 -33.83 8.84 30.03
N SER A 356 -33.30 9.85 29.34
CA SER A 356 -32.66 10.98 30.00
C SER A 356 -33.62 11.50 31.05
N LEU A 357 -33.28 11.30 32.33
CA LEU A 357 -34.10 11.75 33.43
C LEU A 357 -34.27 13.27 33.25
N SER A 358 -35.50 13.76 33.36
CA SER A 358 -35.77 15.18 33.13
C SER A 358 -34.89 16.04 34.04
N ASN A 359 -34.26 17.08 33.46
CA ASN A 359 -33.52 18.12 34.19
C ASN A 359 -34.40 19.33 34.53
N ILE A 360 -35.72 19.24 34.30
CA ILE A 360 -36.65 20.30 34.67
C ILE A 360 -36.89 20.20 36.17
N ALA A 361 -36.46 21.22 36.92
CA ALA A 361 -36.69 21.38 38.36
C ALA A 361 -37.60 22.58 38.69
N THR A 362 -38.40 23.05 37.75
CA THR A 362 -39.24 24.24 37.93
C THR A 362 -40.66 23.91 38.39
N VAL A 363 -41.33 24.86 39.04
CA VAL A 363 -42.76 24.79 39.37
C VAL A 363 -43.52 25.89 38.66
N THR A 364 -44.80 25.65 38.40
CA THR A 364 -45.74 26.65 37.89
C THR A 364 -46.88 26.83 38.89
N SER A 365 -47.67 27.89 38.72
CA SER A 365 -48.83 28.15 39.56
C SER A 365 -49.83 29.06 38.85
N ASP A 366 -51.10 28.69 38.93
CA ASP A 366 -52.21 29.56 38.52
C ASP A 366 -52.69 30.46 39.69
N THR A 367 -52.18 30.21 40.90
CA THR A 367 -52.61 30.89 42.15
C THR A 367 -51.58 31.91 42.64
N TYR A 368 -50.29 31.62 42.45
CA TYR A 368 -49.16 32.42 42.90
C TYR A 368 -48.30 32.83 41.72
N GLN A 369 -47.52 33.90 41.87
CA GLN A 369 -46.58 34.32 40.84
C GLN A 369 -45.22 33.68 41.06
N VAL A 370 -44.83 32.81 40.13
CA VAL A 370 -43.52 32.16 40.12
C VAL A 370 -42.58 32.92 39.19
N SER A 371 -41.39 33.24 39.70
CA SER A 371 -40.32 33.90 38.92
C SER A 371 -39.03 33.10 39.02
N THR A 372 -38.25 33.09 37.95
CA THR A 372 -36.88 32.56 37.92
C THR A 372 -35.91 33.75 37.94
N ASN A 373 -35.01 33.79 38.94
CA ASN A 373 -34.03 34.89 39.10
C ASN A 373 -32.60 34.45 38.71
N GLY A 374 -32.48 33.30 38.02
CA GLY A 374 -31.22 32.71 37.62
C GLY A 374 -31.40 31.24 37.21
N PRO A 375 -30.30 30.54 36.91
CA PRO A 375 -30.34 29.15 36.42
C PRO A 375 -30.75 28.12 37.49
N SER A 376 -30.71 28.45 38.79
CA SER A 376 -31.00 27.52 39.90
C SER A 376 -31.82 28.14 41.06
N GLU A 377 -32.31 29.37 40.91
CA GLU A 377 -33.02 30.10 41.98
C GLU A 377 -34.23 30.90 41.46
N GLY A 378 -35.28 30.99 42.27
CA GLY A 378 -36.52 31.68 41.95
C GLY A 378 -37.27 32.19 43.16
N LYS A 379 -38.37 32.90 42.92
CA LYS A 379 -39.28 33.37 43.98
C LYS A 379 -40.72 33.00 43.68
N ILE A 380 -41.46 32.61 44.71
CA ILE A 380 -42.91 32.45 44.66
C ILE A 380 -43.52 33.59 45.48
N THR A 381 -44.29 34.43 44.81
CA THR A 381 -44.88 35.66 45.34
C THR A 381 -46.40 35.64 45.14
N GLY A 382 -47.14 36.63 45.66
CA GLY A 382 -48.61 36.62 45.55
C GLY A 382 -49.31 35.80 46.64
N ILE A 383 -48.57 35.26 47.61
CA ILE A 383 -49.08 34.35 48.64
C ILE A 383 -49.71 35.18 49.80
N PRO A 384 -51.00 34.98 50.14
CA PRO A 384 -51.62 35.66 51.27
C PRO A 384 -50.97 35.30 52.62
N SER A 385 -50.89 36.26 53.55
CA SER A 385 -50.44 36.00 54.92
C SER A 385 -51.35 34.97 55.61
N GLY A 386 -50.74 33.99 56.27
CA GLY A 386 -51.46 32.90 56.96
C GLY A 386 -51.76 31.67 56.10
N THR A 387 -51.28 31.62 54.86
CA THR A 387 -51.35 30.42 54.00
C THR A 387 -50.64 29.25 54.69
N THR A 388 -51.30 28.12 54.86
CA THR A 388 -50.69 26.91 55.44
C THR A 388 -49.74 26.25 54.44
N LYS A 389 -48.84 25.39 54.93
CA LYS A 389 -47.96 24.60 54.07
C LYS A 389 -48.75 23.76 53.04
N GLU A 390 -49.87 23.18 53.47
CA GLU A 390 -50.78 22.41 52.61
C GLU A 390 -51.41 23.28 51.52
N GLN A 391 -51.87 24.49 51.87
CA GLN A 391 -52.46 25.43 50.91
C GLN A 391 -51.44 25.94 49.88
N LEU A 392 -50.20 26.21 50.32
CA LEU A 392 -49.13 26.62 49.42
C LEU A 392 -48.84 25.51 48.40
N LEU A 393 -48.66 24.26 48.87
CA LEU A 393 -48.33 23.14 47.99
C LEU A 393 -49.48 22.80 47.03
N ALA A 394 -50.74 22.91 47.47
CA ALA A 394 -51.91 22.69 46.63
C ALA A 394 -52.05 23.74 45.51
N GLY A 395 -51.49 24.93 45.68
CA GLY A 395 -51.49 25.99 44.67
C GLY A 395 -50.33 25.91 43.67
N LEU A 396 -49.39 24.96 43.81
CA LEU A 396 -48.25 24.78 42.92
C LEU A 396 -48.42 23.52 42.06
N THR A 397 -47.91 23.57 40.84
CA THR A 397 -47.87 22.43 39.91
C THR A 397 -46.41 22.11 39.59
N LYS A 398 -46.06 20.83 39.61
CA LYS A 398 -44.72 20.38 39.18
C LYS A 398 -44.54 20.69 37.69
N GLY A 399 -43.35 21.16 37.32
CA GLY A 399 -43.01 21.35 35.91
C GLY A 399 -42.97 20.03 35.15
N GLU A 400 -42.66 18.93 35.85
CA GLU A 400 -42.67 17.56 35.33
C GLU A 400 -43.11 16.56 36.42
N GLU A 401 -43.72 15.45 36.02
CA GLU A 401 -44.34 14.47 36.94
C GLU A 401 -43.33 13.85 37.92
N HIS A 402 -42.11 13.59 37.43
CA HIS A 402 -41.06 12.85 38.14
C HIS A 402 -40.17 13.70 39.07
N GLN A 403 -40.41 15.01 39.17
CA GLN A 403 -39.69 15.88 40.12
C GLN A 403 -40.01 15.53 41.58
N THR A 404 -39.07 15.78 42.49
CA THR A 404 -39.29 15.70 43.94
C THR A 404 -39.16 17.06 44.60
N TRP A 405 -39.97 17.32 45.63
CA TRP A 405 -39.96 18.59 46.36
C TRP A 405 -39.56 18.35 47.80
N ASN A 406 -38.49 19.00 48.24
CA ASN A 406 -38.12 19.08 49.65
C ASN A 406 -38.80 20.32 50.26
N THR A 407 -39.60 20.05 51.30
CA THR A 407 -40.43 21.04 51.98
C THR A 407 -39.97 21.33 53.41
N ASP A 408 -38.80 20.84 53.81
CA ASP A 408 -38.24 21.03 55.16
C ASP A 408 -37.94 22.51 55.44
N GLY A 409 -37.68 23.29 54.39
CA GLY A 409 -37.48 24.74 54.45
C GLY A 409 -38.77 25.57 54.52
N LEU A 410 -39.95 24.95 54.56
CA LEU A 410 -41.25 25.62 54.67
C LEU A 410 -41.79 25.57 56.10
N SER A 411 -42.13 26.74 56.65
CA SER A 411 -42.87 26.90 57.90
C SER A 411 -44.37 26.60 57.68
N ASP A 412 -45.11 26.30 58.76
CA ASP A 412 -46.59 26.21 58.71
C ASP A 412 -47.23 27.08 59.81
N PRO A 413 -47.91 28.20 59.46
CA PRO A 413 -48.09 28.76 58.13
C PRO A 413 -46.77 29.30 57.53
N VAL A 414 -46.72 29.37 56.19
CA VAL A 414 -45.51 29.76 55.45
C VAL A 414 -45.14 31.23 55.69
N LYS A 415 -43.85 31.55 55.66
CA LYS A 415 -43.29 32.88 55.93
C LYS A 415 -42.43 33.38 54.77
N THR A 416 -42.29 34.70 54.67
CA THR A 416 -41.31 35.29 53.74
C THR A 416 -39.91 34.85 54.14
N GLY A 417 -39.16 34.29 53.19
CA GLY A 417 -37.83 33.71 53.40
C GLY A 417 -37.82 32.19 53.53
N ASP A 418 -38.97 31.53 53.66
CA ASP A 418 -39.06 30.06 53.58
C ASP A 418 -38.58 29.57 52.21
N THR A 419 -38.08 28.34 52.15
CA THR A 419 -37.53 27.76 50.91
C THR A 419 -38.23 26.46 50.53
N LEU A 420 -38.54 26.34 49.23
CA LEU A 420 -38.97 25.11 48.59
C LEU A 420 -37.87 24.69 47.63
N ILE A 421 -37.30 23.50 47.84
CA ILE A 421 -36.25 22.96 46.97
C ILE A 421 -36.87 21.91 46.06
N VAL A 422 -36.67 22.05 44.77
CA VAL A 422 -37.19 21.15 43.75
C VAL A 422 -36.01 20.47 43.08
N THR A 423 -36.00 19.14 43.11
CA THR A 423 -34.99 18.33 42.44
C THR A 423 -35.61 17.67 41.24
N ALA A 424 -34.98 17.82 40.08
CA ALA A 424 -35.39 17.17 38.85
C ALA A 424 -35.23 15.64 38.96
N GLU A 425 -35.72 14.92 37.96
CA GLU A 425 -35.65 13.46 37.95
C GLU A 425 -34.20 12.97 37.89
N ASP A 426 -33.30 13.76 37.29
CA ASP A 426 -31.85 13.48 37.22
C ASP A 426 -31.14 13.43 38.59
N GLY A 427 -31.79 13.90 39.66
CA GLY A 427 -31.23 13.94 41.02
C GLY A 427 -30.08 14.95 41.22
N VAL A 428 -29.66 15.63 40.16
CA VAL A 428 -28.51 16.57 40.14
C VAL A 428 -28.99 18.01 39.97
N THR A 429 -29.99 18.23 39.12
CA THR A 429 -30.55 19.55 38.85
C THR A 429 -31.50 19.95 39.97
N VAL A 430 -31.10 20.97 40.72
CA VAL A 430 -31.83 21.47 41.89
C VAL A 430 -32.17 22.95 41.68
N PHE A 431 -33.43 23.31 41.96
CA PHE A 431 -33.93 24.68 41.87
C PHE A 431 -34.56 25.10 43.19
N THR A 432 -34.11 26.22 43.75
CA THR A 432 -34.59 26.72 45.05
C THR A 432 -35.53 27.91 44.88
N TYR A 433 -36.75 27.80 45.42
CA TYR A 433 -37.72 28.88 45.45
C TYR A 433 -37.80 29.52 46.83
N THR A 434 -37.56 30.82 46.93
CA THR A 434 -37.82 31.60 48.15
C THR A 434 -39.25 32.13 48.15
N ILE A 435 -39.96 31.88 49.25
CA ILE A 435 -41.33 32.36 49.47
C ILE A 435 -41.32 33.84 49.84
N VAL A 436 -42.20 34.63 49.22
CA VAL A 436 -42.44 36.03 49.56
C VAL A 436 -43.94 36.25 49.72
N LEU A 437 -44.39 36.52 50.94
CA LEU A 437 -45.79 36.80 51.22
C LEU A 437 -46.18 38.21 50.73
N ASN A 438 -47.44 38.38 50.37
CA ASN A 438 -48.03 39.69 50.18
C ASN A 438 -47.93 40.47 51.49
N SER A 439 -47.22 41.60 51.47
CA SER A 439 -47.14 42.50 52.60
C SER A 439 -48.54 42.90 53.05
N SER A 440 -48.92 42.51 54.27
CA SER A 440 -50.10 43.03 54.93
C SER A 440 -49.92 44.53 55.14
N SER A 441 -50.71 45.32 54.41
CA SER A 441 -50.76 46.77 54.61
C SER A 441 -51.43 47.10 55.94
N THR A 442 -50.65 47.65 56.86
CA THR A 442 -51.14 48.51 57.93
C THR A 442 -50.32 49.80 57.93
N THR A 443 -50.96 50.88 57.45
CA THR A 443 -50.79 52.33 57.72
C THR A 443 -49.45 52.91 58.25
N ASP A 444 -48.78 53.72 57.39
CA ASP A 444 -48.28 55.14 57.49
C ASP A 444 -47.66 55.70 58.80
N PRO A 445 -46.86 56.81 58.84
CA PRO A 445 -46.16 57.61 57.79
C PRO A 445 -44.65 57.88 58.06
N GLY A 446 -43.93 58.43 57.06
CA GLY A 446 -42.79 59.31 57.34
C GLY A 446 -41.66 59.44 56.30
N ASN A 447 -41.78 60.46 55.44
CA ASN A 447 -40.77 61.51 55.19
C ASN A 447 -39.45 61.22 54.41
N THR A 448 -39.33 61.88 53.24
CA THR A 448 -38.17 62.59 52.59
C THR A 448 -36.76 61.97 52.68
N ASP A 449 -35.94 61.88 51.62
CA ASP A 449 -35.38 63.01 50.87
C ASP A 449 -34.43 62.54 49.73
N SER A 450 -34.32 63.36 48.68
CA SER A 450 -33.23 63.67 47.72
C SER A 450 -32.04 62.71 47.47
N GLY A 451 -31.77 62.33 46.22
CA GLY A 451 -30.71 62.91 45.34
C GLY A 451 -29.49 61.95 45.24
N SER A 452 -28.70 61.76 44.18
CA SER A 452 -28.44 62.46 42.90
C SER A 452 -27.71 61.48 41.94
N SER A 453 -27.82 61.74 40.63
CA SER A 453 -27.04 61.20 39.49
C SER A 453 -25.57 61.75 39.49
N PRO A 454 -24.65 61.54 38.51
CA PRO A 454 -24.70 60.81 37.21
C PRO A 454 -23.39 60.11 36.72
N GLY A 455 -23.45 59.48 35.52
CA GLY A 455 -22.37 59.49 34.50
C GLY A 455 -22.09 58.14 33.83
N SER A 456 -22.64 57.84 32.63
CA SER A 456 -22.14 58.16 31.25
C SER A 456 -20.96 57.27 30.80
N GLY A 457 -20.92 56.64 29.62
CA GLY A 457 -21.79 56.65 28.45
C GLY A 457 -21.26 55.66 27.39
N SER A 458 -22.15 55.24 26.48
CA SER A 458 -21.92 54.34 25.36
C SER A 458 -22.10 55.10 24.05
N THR A 459 -21.39 54.73 22.99
CA THR A 459 -21.93 54.83 21.62
C THR A 459 -21.17 53.93 20.65
N ALA A 460 -21.93 53.22 19.82
CA ALA A 460 -21.51 52.35 18.73
C ALA A 460 -22.29 52.68 17.45
N THR A 461 -21.87 52.01 16.36
CA THR A 461 -22.57 51.65 15.08
C THR A 461 -22.04 52.34 13.79
N PRO A 462 -22.19 51.74 12.57
CA PRO A 462 -21.14 50.92 11.92
C PRO A 462 -21.02 51.05 10.37
N ARG A 463 -19.97 50.46 9.72
CA ARG A 463 -19.96 49.94 8.32
C ARG A 463 -18.66 49.14 8.01
N PRO A 464 -18.57 48.32 6.91
CA PRO A 464 -18.43 46.87 6.94
C PRO A 464 -17.01 46.34 6.57
N PRO A 465 -16.64 45.08 6.88
CA PRO A 465 -15.44 44.47 6.33
C PRO A 465 -15.73 43.69 5.03
N GLY A 466 -14.79 43.81 4.09
CA GLY A 466 -14.71 43.02 2.87
C GLY A 466 -14.24 41.60 3.14
N SER A 467 -14.53 40.74 2.16
CA SER A 467 -14.26 39.30 2.13
C SER A 467 -12.78 38.95 2.28
N SER A 468 -12.45 38.13 3.28
CA SER A 468 -11.30 37.22 3.26
C SER A 468 -11.85 35.79 3.22
N THR A 469 -11.54 35.09 2.14
CA THR A 469 -11.70 33.64 2.01
C THR A 469 -10.98 32.94 3.15
N GLY A 470 -11.72 32.16 3.95
CA GLY A 470 -11.19 31.48 5.13
C GLY A 470 -10.27 30.32 4.76
N SER A 471 -9.10 30.27 5.38
CA SER A 471 -8.31 29.05 5.55
C SER A 471 -9.10 28.11 6.47
N GLN A 472 -9.45 26.92 5.99
CA GLN A 472 -9.99 25.88 6.86
C GLN A 472 -8.83 25.10 7.48
N ASP A 473 -8.49 25.41 8.74
CA ASP A 473 -7.63 24.55 9.56
C ASP A 473 -8.40 23.28 9.90
N GLN A 474 -8.00 22.15 9.32
CA GLN A 474 -8.49 20.82 9.68
C GLN A 474 -7.41 20.17 10.57
N ASN A 475 -7.54 20.27 11.90
CA ASN A 475 -6.65 19.58 12.84
C ASN A 475 -7.05 18.10 12.93
N LYS A 476 -6.14 17.18 12.56
CA LYS A 476 -6.34 15.73 12.68
C LYS A 476 -5.21 15.11 13.50
N GLY A 477 -5.50 14.05 14.26
CA GLY A 477 -4.46 13.21 14.87
C GLY A 477 -3.66 12.48 13.79
N THR A 478 -2.34 12.37 13.96
CA THR A 478 -1.46 11.63 13.05
C THR A 478 -1.23 10.21 13.54
N ILE A 479 -1.34 9.25 12.64
CA ILE A 479 -1.05 7.84 12.91
C ILE A 479 0.41 7.55 12.62
N VAL A 480 1.05 6.87 13.56
CA VAL A 480 2.38 6.30 13.43
C VAL A 480 2.26 4.78 13.58
N LEU A 481 2.91 4.04 12.69
CA LEU A 481 3.05 2.59 12.77
C LEU A 481 4.44 2.27 13.29
N VAL A 482 4.55 1.42 14.32
CA VAL A 482 5.84 0.89 14.78
C VAL A 482 5.84 -0.60 14.47
N ASN A 483 6.67 -1.03 13.51
CA ASN A 483 6.60 -2.38 12.92
C ASN A 483 5.18 -2.77 12.46
N GLY A 484 4.45 -1.83 11.86
CA GLY A 484 3.07 -2.05 11.43
C GLY A 484 2.02 -1.93 12.54
N GLU A 485 2.42 -1.87 13.82
CA GLU A 485 1.48 -1.69 14.92
C GLU A 485 1.06 -0.22 15.07
N ARG A 486 -0.25 0.03 15.03
CA ARG A 486 -0.84 1.37 14.99
C ARG A 486 -0.73 2.11 16.33
N LYS A 487 -0.41 3.40 16.26
CA LYS A 487 -0.46 4.35 17.39
C LYS A 487 -0.83 5.75 16.91
N GLU A 488 -1.77 6.42 17.57
CA GLU A 488 -1.94 7.86 17.39
C GLU A 488 -0.84 8.59 18.17
N ALA A 489 0.07 9.24 17.46
CA ALA A 489 1.31 9.78 18.03
C ALA A 489 1.79 11.06 17.35
N GLY A 490 0.85 11.92 16.94
CA GLY A 490 1.18 13.22 16.40
C GLY A 490 -0.05 14.04 16.07
N LYS A 491 0.20 15.23 15.54
CA LYS A 491 -0.83 16.17 15.09
C LYS A 491 -0.49 16.64 13.67
N GLU A 492 -1.46 16.53 12.77
CA GLU A 492 -1.38 17.04 11.41
C GLU A 492 -2.18 18.35 11.30
N THR A 493 -1.56 19.35 10.68
CA THR A 493 -2.17 20.64 10.35
C THR A 493 -1.99 20.89 8.86
N ALA A 494 -3.10 21.02 8.12
CA ALA A 494 -3.09 21.32 6.70
C ALA A 494 -3.57 22.75 6.45
N THR A 495 -2.81 23.50 5.65
CA THR A 495 -3.13 24.88 5.25
C THR A 495 -3.06 25.01 3.73
N VAL A 496 -3.90 25.88 3.18
CA VAL A 496 -3.85 26.23 1.75
C VAL A 496 -3.67 27.74 1.65
N GLN A 497 -2.53 28.17 1.11
CA GLN A 497 -2.22 29.58 0.88
C GLN A 497 -1.78 29.77 -0.56
N ASP A 498 -2.38 30.74 -1.26
CA ASP A 498 -2.09 31.05 -2.68
C ASP A 498 -2.14 29.82 -3.61
N GLY A 499 -3.00 28.85 -3.29
CA GLY A 499 -3.17 27.60 -4.05
C GLY A 499 -2.13 26.51 -3.73
N VAL A 500 -1.20 26.76 -2.82
CA VAL A 500 -0.20 25.79 -2.35
C VAL A 500 -0.72 25.11 -1.08
N LYS A 501 -0.86 23.78 -1.13
CA LYS A 501 -1.24 22.96 0.03
C LYS A 501 0.00 22.61 0.85
N SER A 502 0.09 23.17 2.05
CA SER A 502 1.17 22.91 3.00
C SER A 502 0.66 22.10 4.18
N VAL A 503 1.37 21.03 4.53
CA VAL A 503 1.04 20.13 5.64
C VAL A 503 2.19 20.10 6.63
N GLU A 504 1.88 20.31 7.90
CA GLU A 504 2.81 20.16 9.01
C GLU A 504 2.35 19.02 9.91
N VAL A 505 3.25 18.10 10.22
CA VAL A 505 3.04 16.98 11.15
C VAL A 505 3.99 17.14 12.33
N LEU A 506 3.44 17.30 13.52
CA LEU A 506 4.20 17.35 14.76
C LEU A 506 4.04 16.03 15.53
N LEU A 507 5.13 15.30 15.75
CA LEU A 507 5.09 14.01 16.44
C LEU A 507 5.17 14.14 17.96
N ASN A 508 4.60 13.16 18.67
CA ASN A 508 4.62 13.06 20.12
C ASN A 508 5.65 12.01 20.57
N SER A 509 6.71 12.46 21.23
CA SER A 509 7.84 11.62 21.68
C SER A 509 7.45 10.53 22.66
N ASP A 510 6.70 10.88 23.70
CA ASP A 510 6.28 9.92 24.73
C ASP A 510 5.45 8.77 24.13
N ALA A 511 4.54 9.09 23.21
CA ALA A 511 3.67 8.11 22.58
C ALA A 511 4.44 7.13 21.67
N ILE A 512 5.41 7.64 20.90
CA ILE A 512 6.25 6.82 20.02
C ILE A 512 7.20 5.96 20.85
N ALA A 513 7.89 6.54 21.83
CA ALA A 513 8.84 5.82 22.68
C ALA A 513 8.15 4.69 23.46
N ALA A 514 6.94 4.92 23.99
CA ALA A 514 6.15 3.89 24.64
C ALA A 514 5.82 2.74 23.69
N LYS A 515 5.48 3.05 22.43
CA LYS A 515 5.13 2.04 21.43
C LYS A 515 6.34 1.23 20.95
N ILE A 516 7.51 1.86 20.82
CA ILE A 516 8.78 1.15 20.52
C ILE A 516 9.09 0.14 21.63
N GLU A 517 9.02 0.54 22.90
CA GLU A 517 9.27 -0.37 24.02
C GLU A 517 8.25 -1.52 24.09
N GLU A 518 6.97 -1.25 23.78
CA GLU A 518 5.93 -2.28 23.66
C GLU A 518 6.28 -3.32 22.60
N VAL A 519 6.58 -2.88 21.37
CA VAL A 519 6.97 -3.75 20.25
C VAL A 519 8.22 -4.57 20.62
N LEU A 520 9.26 -3.94 21.16
CA LEU A 520 10.48 -4.65 21.56
C LEU A 520 10.25 -5.67 22.68
N ASN A 521 9.28 -5.45 23.57
CA ASN A 521 8.92 -6.45 24.57
C ASN A 521 8.16 -7.62 23.93
N ASN A 522 7.26 -7.35 22.99
CA ASN A 522 6.58 -8.40 22.20
C ASN A 522 7.59 -9.25 21.42
N GLU A 523 8.61 -8.64 20.81
CA GLU A 523 9.68 -9.39 20.12
C GLU A 523 10.48 -10.28 21.08
N LYS A 524 10.77 -9.82 22.29
CA LYS A 524 11.45 -10.63 23.32
C LYS A 524 10.59 -11.81 23.78
N GLU A 525 9.28 -11.62 23.89
CA GLU A 525 8.34 -12.66 24.31
C GLU A 525 8.11 -13.71 23.23
N THR A 526 7.99 -13.27 21.97
CA THR A 526 7.71 -14.15 20.82
C THR A 526 8.97 -14.75 20.19
N GLY A 527 10.12 -14.11 20.35
CA GLY A 527 11.37 -14.47 19.67
C GLY A 527 11.41 -14.11 18.18
N VAL A 528 10.42 -13.36 17.69
CA VAL A 528 10.36 -12.87 16.30
C VAL A 528 10.81 -11.42 16.29
N THR A 529 11.86 -11.10 15.53
CA THR A 529 12.33 -9.72 15.34
C THR A 529 11.58 -9.08 14.18
N GLY A 530 11.02 -7.88 14.39
CA GLY A 530 10.38 -7.10 13.35
C GLY A 530 11.38 -6.31 12.51
N GLU A 531 10.86 -5.49 11.60
CA GLU A 531 11.67 -4.71 10.65
C GLU A 531 12.39 -3.50 11.30
N HIS A 532 12.02 -3.16 12.54
CA HIS A 532 12.48 -1.98 13.27
C HIS A 532 12.26 -0.70 12.45
N ILE A 533 11.00 -0.38 12.17
CA ILE A 533 10.60 0.82 11.42
C ILE A 533 9.51 1.61 12.15
N VAL A 534 9.67 2.93 12.21
CA VAL A 534 8.66 3.90 12.64
C VAL A 534 8.13 4.61 11.40
N GLU A 535 6.92 4.26 10.96
CA GLU A 535 6.27 4.83 9.80
C GLU A 535 5.23 5.89 10.20
N VAL A 536 5.45 7.14 9.81
CA VAL A 536 4.52 8.25 9.94
C VAL A 536 3.59 8.26 8.73
N LEU A 537 2.28 8.10 8.97
CA LEU A 537 1.27 8.19 7.93
C LEU A 537 0.73 9.62 7.84
N VAL A 538 0.95 10.27 6.70
CA VAL A 538 0.38 11.59 6.41
C VAL A 538 -1.00 11.39 5.79
N SER A 539 -2.03 11.92 6.46
CA SER A 539 -3.42 11.72 6.06
C SER A 539 -3.87 12.68 4.95
N SER A 540 -3.20 13.81 4.80
CA SER A 540 -3.42 14.75 3.69
C SER A 540 -2.87 14.21 2.38
N GLU A 541 -3.76 14.02 1.40
CA GLU A 541 -3.39 13.59 0.05
C GLU A 541 -2.57 14.64 -0.72
N ASP A 542 -1.50 14.21 -1.39
CA ASP A 542 -0.64 14.98 -2.33
C ASP A 542 -0.33 16.44 -1.90
N PRO A 543 0.31 16.66 -0.74
CA PRO A 543 0.73 18.01 -0.34
C PRO A 543 1.78 18.57 -1.30
N ASP A 544 1.71 19.88 -1.58
CA ASP A 544 2.77 20.56 -2.33
C ASP A 544 4.01 20.78 -1.46
N ARG A 545 3.79 20.96 -0.15
CA ARG A 545 4.83 21.10 0.87
C ARG A 545 4.46 20.28 2.10
N LEU A 546 5.37 19.43 2.55
CA LEU A 546 5.22 18.64 3.76
C LEU A 546 6.39 18.91 4.70
N SER A 547 6.09 19.20 5.96
CA SER A 547 7.05 19.22 7.09
C SER A 547 6.65 18.15 8.10
N VAL A 548 7.57 17.25 8.45
CA VAL A 548 7.41 16.30 9.56
C VAL A 548 8.45 16.63 10.62
N ILE A 549 7.97 17.03 11.80
CA ILE A 549 8.78 17.55 12.89
C ILE A 549 8.86 16.50 14.00
N LEU A 550 10.10 16.12 14.33
CA LEU A 550 10.45 15.22 15.43
C LEU A 550 11.34 15.97 16.42
N ASP A 551 11.15 15.73 17.71
CA ASP A 551 12.14 16.12 18.70
C ASP A 551 13.32 15.12 18.72
N GLY A 552 14.41 15.54 19.34
CA GLY A 552 15.62 14.72 19.48
C GLY A 552 15.40 13.46 20.31
N ASP A 553 14.42 13.44 21.21
CA ASP A 553 14.14 12.28 22.07
C ASP A 553 13.59 11.11 21.24
N ILE A 554 12.74 11.38 20.23
CA ILE A 554 12.29 10.36 19.27
C ILE A 554 13.47 9.76 18.53
N VAL A 555 14.34 10.62 17.99
CA VAL A 555 15.49 10.20 17.17
C VAL A 555 16.51 9.42 17.99
N ASP A 556 16.80 9.85 19.21
CA ASP A 556 17.71 9.17 20.13
C ASP A 556 17.14 7.79 20.52
N ASN A 557 15.82 7.69 20.76
CA ASN A 557 15.16 6.42 21.04
C ASN A 557 15.24 5.46 19.85
N MET A 558 14.90 5.93 18.64
CA MET A 558 15.00 5.12 17.42
C MET A 558 16.44 4.66 17.17
N THR A 559 17.42 5.56 17.29
CA THR A 559 18.85 5.23 17.09
C THR A 559 19.32 4.16 18.09
N LYS A 560 18.98 4.31 19.38
CA LYS A 560 19.32 3.36 20.43
C LYS A 560 18.77 1.95 20.15
N HIS A 561 17.61 1.88 19.54
CA HIS A 561 16.90 0.64 19.25
C HIS A 561 17.02 0.19 17.79
N GLN A 562 17.85 0.86 16.98
CA GLN A 562 18.10 0.56 15.58
C GLN A 562 16.85 0.63 14.69
N PHE A 563 15.93 1.54 15.00
CA PHE A 563 14.76 1.81 14.16
C PHE A 563 15.08 2.79 13.04
N ASP A 564 14.51 2.55 11.87
CA ASP A 564 14.46 3.49 10.76
C ASP A 564 13.20 4.36 10.85
N LEU A 565 13.29 5.61 10.39
CA LEU A 565 12.15 6.49 10.22
C LEU A 565 11.63 6.37 8.78
N SER A 566 10.32 6.28 8.62
CA SER A 566 9.65 6.35 7.33
C SER A 566 8.55 7.39 7.35
N VAL A 567 8.54 8.32 6.40
CA VAL A 567 7.42 9.23 6.17
C VAL A 567 6.67 8.79 4.93
N ASN A 568 5.39 8.44 5.07
CA ASN A 568 4.53 8.00 3.97
C ASN A 568 3.46 9.06 3.70
N ALA A 569 3.54 9.70 2.52
CA ALA A 569 2.62 10.75 2.08
C ALA A 569 1.78 10.31 0.86
N GLY A 570 1.44 9.02 0.79
CA GLY A 570 0.64 8.44 -0.29
C GLY A 570 1.50 8.07 -1.49
N ASN A 571 1.73 9.03 -2.39
CA ASN A 571 2.50 8.81 -3.63
C ASN A 571 4.02 8.84 -3.43
N VAL A 572 4.49 9.17 -2.23
CA VAL A 572 5.91 9.24 -1.89
C VAL A 572 6.16 8.73 -0.48
N LYS A 573 7.20 7.88 -0.34
CA LYS A 573 7.70 7.40 0.94
C LYS A 573 9.17 7.79 1.08
N TYR A 574 9.55 8.31 2.23
CA TYR A 574 10.92 8.72 2.54
C TYR A 574 11.45 7.95 3.76
N ILE A 575 12.41 7.05 3.53
CA ILE A 575 12.89 6.09 4.54
C ILE A 575 14.34 6.41 4.89
N ILE A 576 14.61 6.66 6.16
CA ILE A 576 15.87 7.17 6.68
C ILE A 576 16.29 6.39 7.91
N PRO A 577 17.50 5.84 7.92
CA PRO A 577 18.07 5.31 9.14
C PRO A 577 18.22 6.40 10.21
N ALA A 578 17.77 6.14 11.45
CA ALA A 578 17.78 7.16 12.50
C ALA A 578 19.18 7.71 12.80
N GLU A 579 20.24 6.91 12.59
CA GLU A 579 21.63 7.34 12.76
C GLU A 579 21.99 8.55 11.88
N GLU A 580 21.39 8.67 10.69
CA GLU A 580 21.65 9.75 9.73
C GLU A 580 21.05 11.09 10.15
N ILE A 581 20.11 11.08 11.11
CA ILE A 581 19.48 12.28 11.67
C ILE A 581 19.75 12.44 13.18
N SER A 582 20.61 11.60 13.73
CA SER A 582 20.97 11.58 15.15
C SER A 582 21.69 12.85 15.61
N ALA A 583 21.76 13.04 16.94
CA ALA A 583 22.57 14.10 17.54
C ALA A 583 24.01 14.11 17.01
N THR A 584 24.61 12.94 16.75
CA THR A 584 25.96 12.82 16.18
C THR A 584 26.01 13.38 14.75
N ALA A 585 25.06 13.00 13.90
CA ALA A 585 24.97 13.51 12.52
C ALA A 585 24.77 15.04 12.51
N VAL A 586 23.92 15.54 13.39
CA VAL A 586 23.65 16.97 13.57
C VAL A 586 24.90 17.74 14.01
N MET A 587 25.63 17.26 15.02
CA MET A 587 26.88 17.89 15.45
C MET A 587 27.94 17.89 14.35
N HIS A 588 28.06 16.78 13.61
CA HIS A 588 28.98 16.70 12.48
C HIS A 588 28.61 17.70 11.38
N GLY A 589 27.31 17.85 11.07
CA GLY A 589 26.81 18.87 10.15
C GLY A 589 27.15 20.30 10.57
N LEU A 590 27.16 20.58 11.88
CA LEU A 590 27.59 21.87 12.43
C LEU A 590 29.12 22.07 12.43
N GLY A 591 29.90 21.06 11.99
CA GLY A 591 31.36 21.08 12.06
C GLY A 591 31.91 20.98 13.49
N MET A 592 31.13 20.42 14.42
CA MET A 592 31.49 20.30 15.83
C MET A 592 32.12 18.93 16.10
N ASN A 593 33.39 18.92 16.54
CA ASN A 593 34.11 17.72 16.96
C ASN A 593 33.96 17.47 18.47
N GLY A 594 32.72 17.53 18.96
CA GLY A 594 32.36 17.45 20.38
C GLY A 594 31.61 18.69 20.90
N GLY A 595 30.94 18.51 22.03
CA GLY A 595 30.02 19.48 22.61
C GLY A 595 28.76 18.75 23.11
N ASN A 596 27.99 19.41 23.97
CA ASN A 596 26.72 18.88 24.44
C ASN A 596 25.59 19.66 23.76
N ILE A 597 24.68 18.90 23.14
CA ILE A 597 23.40 19.42 22.69
C ILE A 597 22.45 19.34 23.89
N LYS A 598 21.77 20.45 24.21
CA LYS A 598 20.74 20.47 25.24
C LYS A 598 19.43 19.87 24.72
N SER A 599 19.06 20.23 23.51
CA SER A 599 17.94 19.65 22.77
C SER A 599 18.10 19.92 21.28
N TYR A 600 17.49 19.10 20.44
CA TYR A 600 17.40 19.34 19.01
C TYR A 600 16.03 18.90 18.49
N SER A 601 15.70 19.36 17.29
CA SER A 601 14.51 18.94 16.53
C SER A 601 14.90 18.75 15.07
N ILE A 602 14.25 17.81 14.42
CA ILE A 602 14.44 17.46 13.01
C ILE A 602 13.16 17.83 12.27
N ASP A 603 13.29 18.64 11.22
CA ASP A 603 12.23 19.00 10.29
C ASP A 603 12.53 18.36 8.93
N LEU A 604 11.83 17.26 8.63
CA LEU A 604 11.91 16.59 7.34
C LEU A 604 10.94 17.21 6.35
N LYS A 605 11.46 17.57 5.19
CA LYS A 605 10.71 18.25 4.14
C LYS A 605 10.59 17.40 2.90
N ILE A 606 9.37 17.28 2.39
CA ILE A 606 9.06 16.69 1.08
C ILE A 606 8.23 17.72 0.31
N ASN A 607 8.81 18.34 -0.70
CA ASN A 607 8.19 19.43 -1.44
C ASN A 607 8.18 19.12 -2.94
N LYS A 608 7.14 19.54 -3.65
CA LYS A 608 7.24 19.66 -5.12
C LYS A 608 8.28 20.73 -5.45
N ALA A 609 9.18 20.44 -6.38
CA ALA A 609 10.22 21.39 -6.75
C ALA A 609 9.63 22.67 -7.33
N ASP A 610 10.31 23.79 -7.14
CA ASP A 610 9.88 25.07 -7.70
C ASP A 610 9.80 25.00 -9.24
N ALA A 611 8.85 25.75 -9.84
CA ALA A 611 8.64 25.78 -11.29
C ALA A 611 9.95 26.03 -12.08
N SER A 612 10.86 26.85 -11.55
CA SER A 612 12.17 27.13 -12.17
C SER A 612 13.13 25.93 -12.17
N VAL A 613 13.03 25.03 -11.20
CA VAL A 613 13.79 23.77 -11.17
C VAL A 613 13.19 22.81 -12.19
N ILE A 614 11.86 22.70 -12.21
CA ILE A 614 11.12 21.85 -13.16
C ILE A 614 11.45 22.24 -14.61
N GLU A 615 11.35 23.52 -14.94
CA GLU A 615 11.66 24.04 -16.29
C GLU A 615 13.10 23.74 -16.71
N ARG A 616 14.07 23.89 -15.78
CA ARG A 616 15.47 23.58 -16.06
C ARG A 616 15.70 22.08 -16.29
N MET A 617 15.14 21.22 -15.44
CA MET A 617 15.25 19.77 -15.59
C MET A 617 14.60 19.29 -16.88
N GLN A 618 13.38 19.76 -17.18
CA GLN A 618 12.67 19.40 -18.40
C GLN A 618 13.38 19.91 -19.66
N GLY A 619 13.90 21.14 -19.63
CA GLY A 619 14.68 21.71 -20.72
C GLY A 619 15.97 20.92 -20.98
N GLN A 620 16.66 20.48 -19.92
CA GLN A 620 17.86 19.66 -20.04
C GLN A 620 17.56 18.25 -20.57
N ALA A 621 16.51 17.59 -20.06
CA ALA A 621 16.08 16.29 -20.56
C ALA A 621 15.73 16.37 -22.05
N SER A 622 14.95 17.38 -22.45
CA SER A 622 14.55 17.59 -23.85
C SER A 622 15.75 17.81 -24.78
N ARG A 623 16.77 18.55 -24.35
CA ARG A 623 18.01 18.77 -25.14
C ARG A 623 18.79 17.48 -25.38
N ASN A 624 18.68 16.52 -24.48
CA ASN A 624 19.37 15.23 -24.54
C ASN A 624 18.50 14.10 -25.12
N GLY A 625 17.30 14.40 -25.63
CA GLY A 625 16.37 13.38 -26.15
C GLY A 625 15.73 12.50 -25.07
N GLN A 626 15.74 12.97 -23.82
CA GLN A 626 15.25 12.26 -22.65
C GLN A 626 13.86 12.78 -22.26
N GLN A 627 13.08 11.93 -21.59
CA GLN A 627 11.77 12.32 -21.07
C GLN A 627 11.76 12.29 -19.54
N LEU A 628 11.32 13.39 -18.94
CA LEU A 628 11.03 13.46 -17.51
C LEU A 628 9.67 12.79 -17.25
N LEU A 629 9.65 11.78 -16.37
CA LEU A 629 8.46 10.95 -16.11
C LEU A 629 7.77 11.27 -14.79
N SER A 630 8.44 11.94 -13.84
CA SER A 630 7.81 12.41 -12.61
C SER A 630 8.01 13.90 -12.41
N ILE A 631 7.12 14.49 -11.60
CA ILE A 631 7.36 15.83 -11.06
C ILE A 631 8.61 15.74 -10.17
N PRO A 632 9.61 16.62 -10.33
CA PRO A 632 10.74 16.66 -9.42
C PRO A 632 10.28 16.97 -7.99
N THR A 633 10.71 16.14 -7.05
CA THR A 633 10.38 16.27 -5.62
C THR A 633 11.66 16.56 -4.85
N GLU A 634 11.64 17.64 -4.09
CA GLU A 634 12.71 18.08 -3.20
C GLU A 634 12.56 17.41 -1.83
N PHE A 635 13.65 16.81 -1.37
CA PHE A 635 13.78 16.24 -0.04
C PHE A 635 14.84 17.05 0.69
N ASP A 636 14.51 17.54 1.88
CA ASP A 636 15.45 18.26 2.75
C ASP A 636 15.24 17.85 4.22
N ILE A 637 16.28 18.03 5.02
CA ILE A 637 16.22 17.78 6.46
C ILE A 637 16.94 18.93 7.14
N VAL A 638 16.21 19.67 7.98
CA VAL A 638 16.77 20.78 8.75
C VAL A 638 16.73 20.42 10.23
N ALA A 639 17.89 20.44 10.88
CA ALA A 639 17.99 20.27 12.31
C ALA A 639 18.10 21.63 13.00
N THR A 640 17.23 21.89 13.97
CA THR A 640 17.33 23.05 14.88
C THR A 640 17.86 22.58 16.23
N VAL A 641 18.98 23.15 16.68
CA VAL A 641 19.76 22.69 17.82
C VAL A 641 19.88 23.79 18.86
N THR A 642 19.57 23.47 20.12
CA THR A 642 19.90 24.31 21.27
C THR A 642 21.13 23.74 21.97
N LEU A 643 22.22 24.50 22.01
CA LEU A 643 23.44 24.12 22.72
C LEU A 643 23.30 24.36 24.24
N ASP A 644 24.17 23.76 25.05
CA ASP A 644 24.25 24.01 26.50
C ASP A 644 24.42 25.50 26.85
N SER A 645 25.01 26.28 25.94
CA SER A 645 25.15 27.73 26.08
C SER A 645 23.82 28.50 25.97
N GLY A 646 22.76 27.84 25.50
CA GLY A 646 21.48 28.46 25.13
C GLY A 646 21.47 29.03 23.70
N GLU A 647 22.56 28.91 22.94
CA GLU A 647 22.63 29.31 21.53
C GLU A 647 21.81 28.34 20.66
N VAL A 648 20.98 28.89 19.77
CA VAL A 648 20.20 28.12 18.79
C VAL A 648 20.89 28.18 17.42
N LYS A 649 21.09 27.02 16.79
CA LYS A 649 21.67 26.89 15.46
C LYS A 649 20.79 26.04 14.57
N GLU A 650 20.84 26.28 13.27
CA GLU A 650 20.22 25.44 12.26
C GLU A 650 21.30 24.83 11.36
N VAL A 651 21.07 23.60 10.93
CA VAL A 651 21.93 22.90 9.97
C VAL A 651 21.08 22.04 9.03
N SER A 652 21.37 22.13 7.73
CA SER A 652 20.79 21.22 6.74
C SER A 652 21.59 19.92 6.66
N LEU A 653 20.95 18.79 6.91
CA LEU A 653 21.52 17.45 6.76
C LEU A 653 21.34 17.00 5.30
N SER A 654 22.33 17.36 4.48
CA SER A 654 22.27 17.15 3.02
C SER A 654 23.11 16.00 2.49
N LYS A 655 23.87 15.33 3.36
CA LYS A 655 24.76 14.21 3.03
C LYS A 655 24.65 13.15 4.11
N PHE A 656 24.69 11.89 3.69
CA PHE A 656 24.49 10.72 4.53
C PHE A 656 25.68 9.77 4.42
N ALA A 657 25.93 9.00 5.48
CA ALA A 657 26.97 7.97 5.50
C ALA A 657 26.51 6.69 4.77
N GLN A 658 25.20 6.43 4.76
CA GLN A 658 24.59 5.32 4.02
C GLN A 658 23.40 5.76 3.15
N TYR A 659 22.84 4.83 2.38
CA TYR A 659 21.72 5.14 1.51
C TYR A 659 20.45 5.47 2.31
N VAL A 660 19.81 6.54 1.88
CA VAL A 660 18.45 6.92 2.28
C VAL A 660 17.54 6.66 1.08
N GLN A 661 16.36 6.08 1.32
CA GLN A 661 15.49 5.60 0.26
C GLN A 661 14.33 6.55 0.00
N ARG A 662 14.03 6.80 -1.27
CA ARG A 662 12.87 7.57 -1.73
C ARG A 662 12.05 6.67 -2.63
N VAL A 663 10.89 6.25 -2.18
CA VAL A 663 9.96 5.43 -2.96
C VAL A 663 8.94 6.37 -3.57
N MET A 664 8.91 6.45 -4.89
CA MET A 664 7.99 7.32 -5.62
C MET A 664 7.02 6.46 -6.42
N GLU A 665 5.73 6.69 -6.25
CA GLU A 665 4.70 6.04 -7.06
C GLU A 665 4.87 6.43 -8.53
N ILE A 666 4.75 5.43 -9.39
CA ILE A 666 4.76 5.59 -10.84
C ILE A 666 3.29 5.70 -11.26
N PRO A 667 2.85 6.86 -11.79
CA PRO A 667 1.48 7.02 -12.25
C PRO A 667 1.10 5.93 -13.25
N SER A 668 -0.10 5.38 -13.15
CA SER A 668 -0.60 4.31 -14.03
C SER A 668 -0.61 4.66 -15.53
N THR A 669 -0.53 5.96 -15.86
CA THR A 669 -0.37 6.47 -17.23
C THR A 669 1.04 6.26 -17.81
N ILE A 670 2.01 5.89 -16.98
CA ILE A 670 3.40 5.68 -17.36
C ILE A 670 3.67 4.18 -17.39
N ASP A 671 4.14 3.69 -18.53
CA ASP A 671 4.64 2.32 -18.65
C ASP A 671 5.87 2.15 -17.73
N PRO A 672 5.80 1.29 -16.70
CA PRO A 672 6.90 1.09 -15.76
C PRO A 672 8.19 0.61 -16.45
N ASN A 673 8.09 -0.06 -17.60
CA ASN A 673 9.25 -0.49 -18.38
C ASN A 673 9.97 0.67 -19.08
N LYS A 674 9.36 1.87 -19.10
CA LYS A 674 10.00 3.11 -19.58
C LYS A 674 10.75 3.87 -18.50
N ILE A 675 10.82 3.33 -17.28
CA ILE A 675 11.65 3.95 -16.23
C ILE A 675 13.05 3.39 -16.34
N THR A 676 13.94 4.24 -16.84
CA THR A 676 15.34 3.88 -17.00
C THR A 676 16.11 4.08 -15.69
N THR A 677 15.91 5.23 -15.05
CA THR A 677 16.57 5.56 -13.79
C THR A 677 15.94 6.76 -13.10
N GLY A 678 16.11 6.84 -11.78
CA GLY A 678 16.06 8.08 -11.02
C GLY A 678 17.26 8.97 -11.32
N ILE A 679 17.07 10.28 -11.13
CA ILE A 679 18.07 11.32 -11.33
C ILE A 679 18.04 12.34 -10.19
N VAL A 680 19.17 13.03 -10.03
CA VAL A 680 19.35 14.13 -9.09
C VAL A 680 19.92 15.35 -9.81
N PHE A 681 19.44 16.54 -9.46
CA PHE A 681 19.87 17.78 -10.10
C PHE A 681 21.19 18.31 -9.54
N ASN A 682 22.13 18.66 -10.41
CA ASN A 682 23.42 19.24 -10.08
C ASN A 682 23.35 20.78 -10.08
N LYS A 683 24.33 21.43 -9.44
CA LYS A 683 24.37 22.89 -9.31
C LYS A 683 24.55 23.61 -10.65
N ASP A 684 25.29 23.01 -11.57
CA ASP A 684 25.51 23.51 -12.93
C ASP A 684 24.29 23.36 -13.85
N GLY A 685 23.21 22.73 -13.37
CA GLY A 685 21.98 22.48 -14.11
C GLY A 685 21.95 21.17 -14.91
N THR A 686 22.98 20.33 -14.80
CA THR A 686 22.95 18.94 -15.27
C THR A 686 22.24 18.04 -14.26
N PHE A 687 22.10 16.75 -14.57
CA PHE A 687 21.65 15.76 -13.60
C PHE A 687 22.45 14.47 -13.70
N SER A 688 22.54 13.78 -12.57
CA SER A 688 23.27 12.52 -12.42
C SER A 688 22.32 11.35 -12.17
N HIS A 689 22.77 10.15 -12.55
CA HIS A 689 22.15 8.88 -12.15
C HIS A 689 21.93 8.80 -10.64
N ILE A 690 20.83 8.15 -10.24
CA ILE A 690 20.62 7.63 -8.88
C ILE A 690 20.22 6.15 -9.01
N PRO A 691 20.87 5.22 -8.29
CA PRO A 691 20.49 3.81 -8.32
C PRO A 691 19.01 3.65 -7.99
N THR A 692 18.29 2.98 -8.89
CA THR A 692 16.84 2.92 -8.88
C THR A 692 16.36 1.50 -9.13
N GLU A 693 15.58 0.99 -8.18
CA GLU A 693 14.83 -0.25 -8.29
C GLU A 693 13.36 0.11 -8.61
N VAL A 694 12.85 -0.41 -9.72
CA VAL A 694 11.43 -0.40 -10.06
C VAL A 694 10.82 -1.70 -9.57
N PHE A 695 9.76 -1.61 -8.79
CA PHE A 695 9.07 -2.78 -8.27
C PHE A 695 7.56 -2.54 -8.25
N LYS A 696 6.81 -3.64 -8.24
CA LYS A 696 5.35 -3.63 -8.14
C LYS A 696 4.98 -3.98 -6.70
N GLN A 697 4.09 -3.19 -6.12
CA GLN A 697 3.47 -3.49 -4.83
C GLN A 697 1.96 -3.35 -5.01
N ASN A 698 1.23 -4.44 -4.77
CA ASN A 698 -0.17 -4.60 -5.16
C ASN A 698 -0.34 -4.39 -6.68
N ILE A 699 -1.13 -3.40 -7.10
CA ILE A 699 -1.35 -3.03 -8.52
C ILE A 699 -0.51 -1.84 -8.98
N LEU A 700 0.16 -1.14 -8.05
CA LEU A 700 0.91 0.08 -8.32
C LEU A 700 2.39 -0.23 -8.51
N TYR A 701 3.03 0.53 -9.38
CA TYR A 701 4.47 0.47 -9.59
C TYR A 701 5.12 1.61 -8.82
N TYR A 702 6.31 1.34 -8.29
CA TYR A 702 7.10 2.31 -7.55
C TYR A 702 8.55 2.31 -8.04
N ALA A 703 9.17 3.48 -8.00
CA ALA A 703 10.61 3.63 -8.17
C ALA A 703 11.24 3.94 -6.80
N LYS A 704 12.10 3.03 -6.31
CA LYS A 704 12.91 3.20 -5.10
C LYS A 704 14.28 3.74 -5.48
N LEU A 705 14.49 5.02 -5.20
CA LEU A 705 15.73 5.75 -5.43
C LEU A 705 16.60 5.67 -4.18
N ASN A 706 17.81 5.14 -4.32
CA ASN A 706 18.79 5.02 -3.24
C ASN A 706 19.83 6.14 -3.36
N SER A 707 19.82 7.11 -2.44
CA SER A 707 20.75 8.25 -2.49
C SER A 707 21.29 8.64 -1.12
N MET A 708 22.58 8.99 -1.09
CA MET A 708 23.30 9.46 0.10
C MET A 708 23.30 11.00 0.23
N THR A 709 22.39 11.69 -0.46
CA THR A 709 22.24 13.15 -0.36
C THR A 709 20.78 13.58 -0.31
N ASN A 710 20.51 14.81 0.11
CA ASN A 710 19.23 15.49 -0.11
C ASN A 710 19.31 16.48 -1.27
N SER A 711 18.26 16.54 -2.07
CA SER A 711 18.18 17.33 -3.31
C SER A 711 16.78 17.20 -3.94
N ALA A 712 16.63 17.70 -5.17
CA ALA A 712 15.51 17.41 -6.06
C ALA A 712 15.75 16.11 -6.83
N TYR A 713 14.77 15.20 -6.78
CA TYR A 713 14.80 13.90 -7.44
C TYR A 713 13.64 13.73 -8.40
N ALA A 714 13.88 13.00 -9.49
CA ALA A 714 12.84 12.61 -10.44
C ALA A 714 13.23 11.28 -11.11
N VAL A 715 12.31 10.71 -11.90
CA VAL A 715 12.58 9.57 -12.79
C VAL A 715 12.53 9.99 -14.27
N ILE A 716 13.34 9.34 -15.10
CA ILE A 716 13.42 9.60 -16.55
C ILE A 716 13.31 8.33 -17.39
N TRP A 717 12.91 8.53 -18.65
CA TRP A 717 13.10 7.59 -19.75
C TRP A 717 14.29 8.03 -20.60
N ASN A 718 15.31 7.17 -20.70
CA ASN A 718 16.54 7.39 -21.47
C ASN A 718 17.06 6.06 -22.04
N PRO A 719 16.31 5.39 -22.94
CA PRO A 719 16.82 4.18 -23.57
C PRO A 719 17.95 4.56 -24.52
N LEU A 720 19.09 3.89 -24.40
CA LEU A 720 20.26 4.18 -25.20
C LEU A 720 20.96 2.91 -25.64
N GLU A 721 21.22 2.81 -26.94
CA GLU A 721 22.05 1.76 -27.53
C GLU A 721 23.38 2.34 -27.99
N VAL A 722 24.47 1.71 -27.58
CA VAL A 722 25.83 2.14 -27.93
C VAL A 722 26.29 1.35 -29.15
N GLU A 723 26.48 2.04 -30.28
CA GLU A 723 26.83 1.44 -31.58
C GLU A 723 28.09 0.56 -31.48
N ALA A 724 29.12 1.04 -30.77
CA ALA A 724 30.40 0.36 -30.64
C ALA A 724 30.32 -1.04 -29.99
N VAL A 725 29.23 -1.37 -29.30
CA VAL A 725 29.04 -2.67 -28.64
C VAL A 725 27.94 -3.52 -29.24
N GLU A 726 27.38 -3.16 -30.40
CA GLU A 726 26.24 -3.88 -31.02
C GLU A 726 26.47 -5.39 -31.18
N LYS A 727 27.73 -5.80 -31.43
CA LYS A 727 28.18 -7.19 -31.58
C LYS A 727 29.22 -7.60 -30.54
N HIS A 728 29.40 -6.79 -29.51
CA HIS A 728 30.38 -7.00 -28.45
C HIS A 728 29.74 -7.74 -27.26
N TRP A 729 30.52 -8.54 -26.54
CA TRP A 729 30.01 -9.32 -25.40
C TRP A 729 29.42 -8.45 -24.28
N SER A 730 29.87 -7.19 -24.19
CA SER A 730 29.43 -6.24 -23.17
C SER A 730 28.17 -5.45 -23.56
N LYS A 731 27.49 -5.78 -24.67
CA LYS A 731 26.35 -5.01 -25.20
C LYS A 731 25.32 -4.68 -24.12
N THR A 732 24.81 -5.69 -23.43
CA THR A 732 23.79 -5.53 -22.39
C THR A 732 24.27 -4.61 -21.28
N ALA A 733 25.47 -4.86 -20.76
CA ALA A 733 25.99 -4.09 -19.64
C ALA A 733 26.27 -2.63 -20.00
N VAL A 734 26.86 -2.39 -21.17
CA VAL A 734 27.17 -1.04 -21.63
C VAL A 734 25.91 -0.26 -21.95
N ASN A 735 24.93 -0.86 -22.63
CA ASN A 735 23.65 -0.20 -22.93
C ASN A 735 22.88 0.15 -21.65
N ASP A 736 22.84 -0.75 -20.67
CA ASP A 736 22.21 -0.49 -19.37
C ASP A 736 22.89 0.67 -18.64
N MET A 737 24.22 0.64 -18.53
CA MET A 737 24.98 1.72 -17.88
C MET A 737 24.94 3.05 -18.65
N ALA A 738 24.84 3.02 -19.98
CA ALA A 738 24.66 4.22 -20.80
C ALA A 738 23.26 4.81 -20.65
N SER A 739 22.23 3.96 -20.67
CA SER A 739 20.84 4.35 -20.42
C SER A 739 20.68 4.96 -19.02
N ARG A 740 21.46 4.50 -18.04
CA ARG A 740 21.49 5.06 -16.67
C ARG A 740 22.33 6.32 -16.50
N LEU A 741 22.94 6.89 -17.55
CA LEU A 741 23.84 8.05 -17.49
C LEU A 741 25.20 7.79 -16.80
N VAL A 742 25.60 6.52 -16.65
CA VAL A 742 26.89 6.15 -16.07
C VAL A 742 28.00 6.21 -17.13
N VAL A 743 27.76 5.64 -18.31
CA VAL A 743 28.69 5.73 -19.44
C VAL A 743 28.66 7.15 -20.00
N LYS A 744 29.85 7.75 -20.11
CA LYS A 744 30.06 9.08 -20.69
C LYS A 744 30.30 8.95 -22.19
N ASN A 745 29.79 9.92 -22.97
CA ASN A 745 30.01 10.04 -24.41
C ASN A 745 29.81 8.70 -25.16
N PRO A 746 28.63 8.07 -25.03
CA PRO A 746 28.31 6.78 -25.67
C PRO A 746 28.60 6.75 -27.17
N GLU A 747 28.50 7.88 -27.86
CA GLU A 747 28.78 8.05 -29.28
C GLU A 747 30.27 7.90 -29.65
N THR A 748 31.18 8.06 -28.69
CA THR A 748 32.63 7.87 -28.88
C THR A 748 33.19 6.70 -28.08
N PHE A 749 32.31 5.85 -27.56
CA PHE A 749 32.68 4.76 -26.66
C PHE A 749 33.58 3.72 -27.35
N THR A 750 34.71 3.38 -26.74
CA THR A 750 35.65 2.36 -27.23
C THR A 750 35.75 1.20 -26.23
N PRO A 751 34.99 0.11 -26.42
CA PRO A 751 34.82 -0.93 -25.39
C PRO A 751 36.11 -1.61 -24.93
N ASP A 752 37.04 -1.85 -25.85
CA ASP A 752 38.28 -2.60 -25.61
C ASP A 752 39.48 -1.71 -25.20
N ASP A 753 39.34 -0.39 -25.28
CA ASP A 753 40.41 0.52 -24.87
C ASP A 753 40.57 0.49 -23.35
N ALA A 754 41.82 0.71 -22.91
CA ALA A 754 42.13 0.77 -21.49
C ALA A 754 41.55 2.03 -20.85
N ILE A 755 40.80 1.87 -19.77
CA ILE A 755 40.24 2.98 -19.00
C ILE A 755 41.29 3.58 -18.06
N THR A 756 41.31 4.90 -17.96
CA THR A 756 42.18 5.59 -17.00
C THR A 756 41.61 5.51 -15.58
N ARG A 757 42.47 5.70 -14.57
CA ARG A 757 42.06 5.72 -13.17
C ARG A 757 41.04 6.82 -12.86
N GLY A 758 41.14 7.96 -13.52
CA GLY A 758 40.20 9.08 -13.39
C GLY A 758 38.83 8.74 -13.98
N GLU A 759 38.79 8.26 -15.22
CA GLU A 759 37.53 7.86 -15.88
C GLU A 759 36.83 6.73 -15.11
N PHE A 760 37.61 5.80 -14.58
CA PHE A 760 37.07 4.74 -13.74
C PHE A 760 36.48 5.27 -12.42
N ALA A 761 37.11 6.26 -11.78
CA ALA A 761 36.52 6.94 -10.62
C ALA A 761 35.22 7.66 -10.98
N GLU A 762 35.12 8.24 -12.19
CA GLU A 762 33.87 8.83 -12.69
C GLU A 762 32.77 7.77 -12.85
N TYR A 763 33.08 6.60 -13.43
CA TYR A 763 32.12 5.50 -13.60
C TYR A 763 31.55 5.02 -12.27
N ILE A 764 32.42 4.74 -11.29
CA ILE A 764 31.97 4.17 -10.01
C ILE A 764 31.19 5.20 -9.18
N THR A 765 31.59 6.47 -9.19
CA THR A 765 30.86 7.52 -8.46
C THR A 765 29.51 7.83 -9.10
N LYS A 766 29.40 7.82 -10.43
CA LYS A 766 28.11 7.97 -11.13
C LYS A 766 27.19 6.80 -10.86
N ALA A 767 27.69 5.57 -11.00
CA ALA A 767 26.88 4.37 -10.79
C ALA A 767 26.31 4.27 -9.38
N LEU A 768 27.07 4.67 -8.36
CA LEU A 768 26.61 4.70 -6.97
C LEU A 768 25.74 5.93 -6.63
N GLY A 769 25.40 6.78 -7.61
CA GLY A 769 24.61 7.99 -7.39
C GLY A 769 25.31 9.10 -6.59
N LEU A 770 26.63 9.00 -6.41
CA LEU A 770 27.43 9.93 -5.59
C LEU A 770 27.91 11.15 -6.38
N PHE A 771 28.05 11.02 -7.71
CA PHE A 771 28.66 12.05 -8.55
C PHE A 771 27.84 13.35 -8.58
N ARG A 772 28.51 14.47 -8.26
CA ARG A 772 28.00 15.84 -8.34
C ARG A 772 29.07 16.71 -9.00
N THR A 773 28.63 17.73 -9.72
CA THR A 773 29.55 18.70 -10.36
C THR A 773 29.81 19.88 -9.44
N ASP A 774 30.87 20.64 -9.76
CA ASP A 774 31.30 21.85 -9.04
C ASP A 774 31.58 21.58 -7.56
N VAL A 775 32.23 20.44 -7.27
CA VAL A 775 32.63 20.08 -5.91
C VAL A 775 33.79 20.97 -5.50
N ALA A 776 33.83 21.38 -4.23
CA ALA A 776 34.93 22.21 -3.72
C ALA A 776 36.27 21.46 -3.91
N ASN A 777 37.11 21.93 -4.83
CA ASN A 777 38.40 21.34 -5.10
C ASN A 777 39.35 21.58 -3.92
N THR A 778 39.51 20.58 -3.07
CA THR A 778 40.38 20.59 -1.89
C THR A 778 41.84 20.26 -2.22
N ARG A 779 42.16 20.04 -3.50
CA ARG A 779 43.49 19.66 -4.00
C ARG A 779 44.12 18.52 -3.18
N LEU A 780 43.35 17.44 -3.00
CA LEU A 780 43.73 16.27 -2.20
C LEU A 780 44.99 15.57 -2.73
N TYR A 781 45.23 15.69 -4.05
CA TYR A 781 46.34 15.06 -4.74
C TYR A 781 47.17 16.09 -5.50
N SER A 782 48.48 15.90 -5.50
CA SER A 782 49.43 16.85 -6.09
C SER A 782 49.30 16.98 -7.61
N ASP A 783 48.82 15.94 -8.28
CA ASP A 783 48.66 15.80 -9.73
C ASP A 783 47.22 15.97 -10.23
N VAL A 784 46.30 16.36 -9.35
CA VAL A 784 44.93 16.78 -9.69
C VAL A 784 44.86 18.30 -9.55
N THR A 785 45.22 19.00 -10.63
CA THR A 785 45.45 20.46 -10.60
C THR A 785 44.36 21.28 -11.28
N GLU A 786 43.51 20.66 -12.09
CA GLU A 786 42.46 21.33 -12.85
C GLU A 786 41.08 20.93 -12.31
N ALA A 787 40.11 21.86 -12.37
CA ALA A 787 38.71 21.57 -12.06
C ALA A 787 38.05 20.82 -13.23
N GLY A 788 36.99 20.07 -12.95
CA GLY A 788 36.22 19.30 -13.93
C GLY A 788 35.87 17.90 -13.43
N ASP A 789 35.13 17.15 -14.24
CA ASP A 789 34.51 15.87 -13.83
C ASP A 789 35.48 14.87 -13.21
N LEU A 790 36.71 14.75 -13.73
CA LEU A 790 37.70 13.82 -13.18
C LEU A 790 38.21 14.25 -11.80
N ALA A 791 38.33 15.56 -11.56
CA ALA A 791 38.72 16.09 -10.25
C ALA A 791 37.56 16.00 -9.24
N ASP A 792 36.33 16.23 -9.71
CA ASP A 792 35.11 16.05 -8.92
C ASP A 792 34.94 14.58 -8.53
N ALA A 793 35.07 13.66 -9.48
CA ALA A 793 35.01 12.22 -9.25
C ALA A 793 36.09 11.75 -8.27
N ALA A 794 37.34 12.21 -8.43
CA ALA A 794 38.41 11.89 -7.48
C ALA A 794 38.07 12.42 -6.07
N THR A 795 37.63 13.67 -5.96
CA THR A 795 37.28 14.28 -4.66
C THR A 795 36.15 13.52 -3.97
N ILE A 796 35.09 13.17 -4.70
CA ILE A 796 33.95 12.40 -4.20
C ILE A 796 34.38 10.98 -3.81
N ALA A 797 35.10 10.28 -4.69
CA ALA A 797 35.56 8.92 -4.43
C ALA A 797 36.50 8.87 -3.21
N THR A 798 37.30 9.91 -2.95
CA THR A 798 38.11 10.00 -1.72
C THR A 798 37.24 10.20 -0.50
N ALA A 799 36.25 11.09 -0.58
CA ALA A 799 35.35 11.40 0.54
C ALA A 799 34.56 10.17 1.01
N TYR A 800 34.16 9.29 0.08
CA TYR A 800 33.49 8.03 0.37
C TYR A 800 34.44 6.84 0.55
N GLY A 801 35.76 7.07 0.62
CA GLY A 801 36.75 6.02 0.91
C GLY A 801 36.98 5.01 -0.23
N ILE A 802 36.45 5.25 -1.43
CA ILE A 802 36.64 4.39 -2.61
C ILE A 802 38.09 4.49 -3.10
N ILE A 803 38.70 5.68 -3.03
CA ILE A 803 40.11 5.91 -3.37
C ILE A 803 40.91 6.51 -2.21
N THR A 804 42.20 6.17 -2.16
CA THR A 804 43.14 6.65 -1.12
C THR A 804 44.38 7.33 -1.71
N GLY A 805 44.51 7.37 -3.05
CA GLY A 805 45.73 7.79 -3.75
C GLY A 805 46.91 6.82 -3.55
N TYR A 806 48.05 7.19 -4.11
CA TYR A 806 49.33 6.49 -3.96
C TYR A 806 50.15 7.06 -2.80
N PRO A 807 51.12 6.29 -2.24
CA PRO A 807 51.97 6.75 -1.14
C PRO A 807 52.80 8.01 -1.42
N ASP A 808 52.99 8.36 -2.69
CA ASP A 808 53.70 9.57 -3.13
C ASP A 808 52.80 10.83 -3.14
N GLY A 809 51.53 10.71 -2.73
CA GLY A 809 50.58 11.83 -2.73
C GLY A 809 49.98 12.14 -4.10
N THR A 810 50.08 11.21 -5.05
CA THR A 810 49.47 11.31 -6.39
C THR A 810 48.21 10.44 -6.52
N PHE A 811 47.32 10.77 -7.45
CA PHE A 811 46.18 9.93 -7.85
C PHE A 811 46.40 9.24 -9.20
N ARG A 812 47.17 9.87 -10.08
CA ARG A 812 47.48 9.48 -11.46
C ARG A 812 46.23 9.34 -12.32
N PRO A 813 45.39 10.40 -12.44
CA PRO A 813 44.10 10.33 -13.12
C PRO A 813 44.19 9.86 -14.57
N ASN A 814 45.25 10.26 -15.29
CA ASN A 814 45.45 9.91 -16.71
C ASN A 814 46.19 8.57 -16.93
N GLY A 815 46.58 7.88 -15.85
CA GLY A 815 47.22 6.56 -15.96
C GLY A 815 46.18 5.47 -16.10
N ASN A 816 46.44 4.48 -16.97
CA ASN A 816 45.57 3.30 -17.09
C ASN A 816 45.55 2.52 -15.78
N ILE A 817 44.35 2.10 -15.36
CA ILE A 817 44.18 1.33 -14.13
C ILE A 817 44.45 -0.16 -14.39
N SER A 818 45.13 -0.84 -13.47
CA SER A 818 45.24 -2.30 -13.52
C SER A 818 43.96 -2.97 -12.99
N ARG A 819 43.72 -4.22 -13.37
CA ARG A 819 42.55 -4.99 -12.89
C ARG A 819 42.57 -5.17 -11.37
N GLU A 820 43.72 -5.43 -10.75
CA GLU A 820 43.82 -5.55 -9.29
C GLU A 820 43.60 -4.21 -8.55
N GLU A 821 44.00 -3.08 -9.14
CA GLU A 821 43.71 -1.75 -8.60
C GLU A 821 42.21 -1.45 -8.69
N ALA A 822 41.59 -1.77 -9.82
CA ALA A 822 40.15 -1.60 -10.00
C ALA A 822 39.35 -2.46 -9.01
N MET A 823 39.68 -3.75 -8.88
CA MET A 823 39.06 -4.64 -7.88
C MET A 823 39.22 -4.12 -6.46
N THR A 824 40.31 -3.42 -6.15
CA THR A 824 40.49 -2.75 -4.85
C THR A 824 39.53 -1.60 -4.63
N MET A 825 39.30 -0.77 -5.65
CA MET A 825 38.29 0.29 -5.59
C MET A 825 36.86 -0.28 -5.54
N TYR A 826 36.56 -1.33 -6.30
CA TYR A 826 35.25 -2.00 -6.22
C TYR A 826 35.01 -2.67 -4.87
N ALA A 827 36.02 -3.29 -4.26
CA ALA A 827 35.90 -3.87 -2.93
C ALA A 827 35.52 -2.82 -1.87
N ARG A 828 36.02 -1.59 -2.01
CA ARG A 828 35.66 -0.44 -1.17
C ARG A 828 34.28 0.09 -1.51
N ALA A 829 33.92 0.14 -2.79
CA ALA A 829 32.56 0.45 -3.20
C ALA A 829 31.53 -0.56 -2.66
N MET A 830 31.89 -1.85 -2.57
CA MET A 830 31.06 -2.85 -1.88
C MET A 830 30.86 -2.49 -0.41
N ASP A 831 31.89 -1.96 0.28
CA ASP A 831 31.74 -1.50 1.67
C ASP A 831 30.77 -0.31 1.76
N VAL A 832 30.86 0.65 0.82
CA VAL A 832 29.96 1.81 0.74
C VAL A 832 28.50 1.36 0.56
N VAL A 833 28.24 0.35 -0.27
CA VAL A 833 26.89 -0.20 -0.49
C VAL A 833 26.55 -1.38 0.44
N GLN A 834 27.38 -1.61 1.46
CA GLN A 834 27.22 -2.66 2.48
C GLN A 834 27.06 -4.10 1.91
N LEU A 835 27.56 -4.35 0.70
CA LEU A 835 27.54 -5.66 0.06
C LEU A 835 28.60 -6.58 0.69
N GLN A 836 28.12 -7.67 1.30
CA GLN A 836 28.96 -8.66 1.96
C GLN A 836 29.75 -9.51 0.96
N GLU A 837 30.88 -10.04 1.41
CA GLU A 837 31.66 -11.02 0.64
C GLU A 837 30.87 -12.33 0.48
N GLY A 838 30.84 -12.89 -0.73
CA GLY A 838 30.27 -14.20 -0.98
C GLY A 838 31.11 -15.34 -0.38
N ASN A 839 30.48 -16.47 -0.04
CA ASN A 839 31.15 -17.63 0.57
C ASN A 839 31.97 -18.49 -0.42
N GLY A 840 32.18 -18.03 -1.65
CA GLY A 840 32.69 -18.87 -2.72
C GLY A 840 34.22 -19.00 -2.75
N THR A 841 34.68 -20.11 -3.34
CA THR A 841 36.10 -20.47 -3.50
C THR A 841 36.64 -20.16 -4.90
N GLN A 842 35.98 -19.27 -5.66
CA GLN A 842 36.27 -18.96 -7.07
C GLN A 842 37.74 -18.61 -7.33
N MET A 843 38.44 -18.03 -6.35
CA MET A 843 39.89 -17.75 -6.47
C MET A 843 40.74 -18.99 -6.83
N SER A 844 40.32 -20.19 -6.43
CA SER A 844 41.02 -21.44 -6.74
C SER A 844 40.92 -21.87 -8.22
N ALA A 845 39.98 -21.29 -8.98
CA ALA A 845 39.82 -21.57 -10.40
C ALA A 845 40.86 -20.84 -11.28
N PHE A 846 41.48 -19.76 -10.78
CA PHE A 846 42.41 -18.94 -11.53
C PHE A 846 43.85 -19.40 -11.36
N LYS A 847 44.49 -19.76 -12.48
CA LYS A 847 45.88 -20.25 -12.50
C LYS A 847 46.92 -19.17 -12.20
N ASP A 848 46.54 -17.91 -12.36
CA ASP A 848 47.35 -16.72 -12.14
C ASP A 848 46.96 -15.96 -10.86
N ALA A 849 46.22 -16.60 -9.95
CA ALA A 849 45.87 -16.04 -8.64
C ALA A 849 47.11 -15.67 -7.79
N ASP A 850 48.23 -16.34 -8.01
CA ASP A 850 49.52 -16.06 -7.34
C ASP A 850 50.20 -14.77 -7.84
N GLN A 851 49.76 -14.21 -8.98
CA GLN A 851 50.25 -12.93 -9.50
C GLN A 851 49.57 -11.71 -8.86
N VAL A 852 48.48 -11.91 -8.12
CA VAL A 852 47.79 -10.85 -7.39
C VAL A 852 48.74 -10.29 -6.33
N ALA A 853 48.89 -8.95 -6.27
CA ALA A 853 49.71 -8.36 -5.23
C ALA A 853 49.13 -8.65 -3.84
N GLY A 854 50.00 -8.83 -2.84
CA GLY A 854 49.56 -9.11 -1.46
C GLY A 854 48.64 -8.04 -0.88
N TRP A 855 48.81 -6.77 -1.27
CA TRP A 855 47.93 -5.67 -0.85
C TRP A 855 46.54 -5.71 -1.51
N ALA A 856 46.41 -6.33 -2.69
CA ALA A 856 45.17 -6.42 -3.45
C ALA A 856 44.41 -7.73 -3.20
N TYR A 857 45.08 -8.77 -2.68
CA TYR A 857 44.53 -10.13 -2.61
C TYR A 857 43.17 -10.22 -1.93
N ALA A 858 42.99 -9.55 -0.80
CA ALA A 858 41.71 -9.54 -0.09
C ALA A 858 40.59 -8.89 -0.92
N SER A 859 40.87 -7.76 -1.57
CA SER A 859 39.91 -7.07 -2.43
C SER A 859 39.57 -7.84 -3.70
N VAL A 860 40.57 -8.46 -4.33
CA VAL A 860 40.38 -9.34 -5.48
C VAL A 860 39.51 -10.53 -5.11
N LYS A 861 39.82 -11.21 -4.00
CA LYS A 861 38.99 -12.29 -3.48
C LYS A 861 37.56 -11.83 -3.24
N LYS A 862 37.37 -10.71 -2.54
CA LYS A 862 36.06 -10.16 -2.20
C LYS A 862 35.19 -9.90 -3.43
N THR A 863 35.75 -9.24 -4.44
CA THR A 863 35.00 -8.87 -5.67
C THR A 863 34.72 -10.06 -6.58
N VAL A 864 35.64 -11.02 -6.67
CA VAL A 864 35.45 -12.26 -7.43
C VAL A 864 34.44 -13.17 -6.75
N SER A 865 34.50 -13.32 -5.42
CA SER A 865 33.57 -14.16 -4.66
C SER A 865 32.13 -13.63 -4.66
N ALA A 866 31.94 -12.35 -4.94
CA ALA A 866 30.64 -11.69 -5.11
C ALA A 866 30.20 -11.57 -6.58
N ASP A 867 30.91 -12.20 -7.52
CA ASP A 867 30.64 -12.19 -8.97
C ASP A 867 30.58 -10.78 -9.61
N ILE A 868 31.15 -9.78 -8.94
CA ILE A 868 31.34 -8.43 -9.48
C ILE A 868 32.39 -8.47 -10.59
N PHE A 869 33.47 -9.22 -10.37
CA PHE A 869 34.49 -9.47 -11.39
C PHE A 869 34.50 -10.91 -11.84
N ASN A 870 34.43 -11.07 -13.16
CA ASN A 870 34.75 -12.31 -13.83
C ASN A 870 36.22 -12.32 -14.30
N GLY A 871 36.81 -13.50 -14.37
CA GLY A 871 38.07 -13.71 -15.08
C GLY A 871 37.90 -13.44 -16.58
N ARG A 872 38.99 -13.05 -17.26
CA ARG A 872 38.98 -12.92 -18.73
C ARG A 872 38.73 -14.25 -19.42
N THR A 873 39.09 -15.33 -18.74
CA THR A 873 38.66 -16.69 -19.07
C THR A 873 38.25 -17.39 -17.77
N LEU A 874 37.67 -18.58 -17.89
CA LEU A 874 37.35 -19.45 -16.75
C LEU A 874 38.55 -19.77 -15.84
N THR A 875 39.80 -19.58 -16.31
CA THR A 875 41.01 -19.93 -15.55
C THR A 875 42.05 -18.81 -15.49
N THR A 876 41.72 -17.60 -15.96
CA THR A 876 42.66 -16.46 -16.01
C THR A 876 42.02 -15.18 -15.53
N LEU A 877 42.58 -14.60 -14.46
CA LEU A 877 42.13 -13.35 -13.87
C LEU A 877 42.81 -12.12 -14.52
N ALA A 878 44.07 -12.27 -14.93
CA ALA A 878 44.95 -11.22 -15.44
C ALA A 878 45.10 -9.99 -14.50
N PRO A 879 45.50 -10.16 -13.23
CA PRO A 879 45.45 -9.09 -12.21
C PRO A 879 46.32 -7.86 -12.54
N LYS A 880 47.44 -8.05 -13.25
CA LYS A 880 48.34 -6.96 -13.68
C LYS A 880 47.94 -6.31 -15.02
N GLY A 881 46.96 -6.88 -15.73
CA GLY A 881 46.48 -6.33 -16.99
C GLY A 881 45.73 -5.02 -16.78
N THR A 882 45.68 -4.17 -17.80
CA THR A 882 44.84 -2.96 -17.79
C THR A 882 43.36 -3.32 -17.83
N LEU A 883 42.51 -2.57 -17.14
CA LEU A 883 41.05 -2.68 -17.24
C LEU A 883 40.55 -1.96 -18.51
N SER A 884 39.60 -2.55 -19.22
CA SER A 884 38.92 -1.91 -20.36
C SER A 884 37.64 -1.18 -19.97
N PHE A 885 37.15 -0.27 -20.82
CA PHE A 885 35.84 0.38 -20.62
C PHE A 885 34.68 -0.62 -20.51
N ALA A 886 34.68 -1.68 -21.33
CA ALA A 886 33.66 -2.73 -21.29
C ALA A 886 33.70 -3.54 -19.98
N GLU A 887 34.91 -3.89 -19.51
CA GLU A 887 35.08 -4.58 -18.22
C GLU A 887 34.60 -3.68 -17.05
N ALA A 888 34.91 -2.38 -17.08
CA ALA A 888 34.46 -1.42 -16.06
C ALA A 888 32.93 -1.25 -16.02
N ALA A 889 32.28 -1.05 -17.17
CA ALA A 889 30.82 -0.94 -17.25
C ALA A 889 30.13 -2.23 -16.77
N THR A 890 30.69 -3.40 -17.11
CA THR A 890 30.14 -4.69 -16.69
C THR A 890 30.27 -4.89 -15.17
N ALA A 891 31.46 -4.65 -14.61
CA ALA A 891 31.68 -4.85 -13.18
C ALA A 891 30.83 -3.89 -12.34
N VAL A 892 30.61 -2.64 -12.78
CA VAL A 892 29.76 -1.70 -12.04
C VAL A 892 28.28 -2.08 -12.11
N ARG A 893 27.80 -2.56 -13.27
CA ARG A 893 26.46 -3.13 -13.37
C ARG A 893 26.27 -4.32 -12.43
N ASN A 894 27.24 -5.23 -12.39
CA ASN A 894 27.18 -6.40 -11.51
C ASN A 894 27.14 -5.99 -10.03
N LEU A 895 27.91 -4.97 -9.64
CA LEU A 895 27.85 -4.41 -8.29
C LEU A 895 26.44 -3.90 -7.97
N LEU A 896 25.84 -3.09 -8.86
CA LEU A 896 24.49 -2.54 -8.62
C LEU A 896 23.42 -3.64 -8.51
N LEU A 897 23.50 -4.67 -9.35
CA LEU A 897 22.58 -5.82 -9.30
C LEU A 897 22.78 -6.67 -8.04
N ALA A 898 24.02 -7.02 -7.70
CA ALA A 898 24.34 -7.82 -6.52
C ALA A 898 23.93 -7.11 -5.22
N SER A 899 24.00 -5.78 -5.20
CA SER A 899 23.54 -4.93 -4.11
C SER A 899 22.03 -4.64 -4.14
N LYS A 900 21.27 -5.17 -5.11
CA LYS A 900 19.83 -4.90 -5.30
C LYS A 900 19.50 -3.41 -5.42
N LEU A 901 20.43 -2.62 -5.96
CA LEU A 901 20.24 -1.18 -6.16
C LEU A 901 19.55 -0.87 -7.50
N ILE A 902 19.52 -1.83 -8.42
CA ILE A 902 18.82 -1.77 -9.71
C ILE A 902 18.20 -3.14 -10.04
N ASN A 903 17.20 -3.17 -10.92
CA ASN A 903 16.68 -4.43 -11.49
C ASN A 903 17.50 -4.88 -12.71
N ASP A 904 17.45 -6.18 -13.00
CA ASP A 904 17.91 -6.72 -14.28
C ASP A 904 16.91 -6.34 -15.37
N SER A 905 17.15 -5.21 -16.05
CA SER A 905 16.14 -4.50 -16.85
C SER A 905 16.37 -4.60 -18.37
N PHE A 906 17.29 -5.45 -18.84
CA PHE A 906 17.70 -5.51 -20.27
C PHE A 906 18.11 -6.90 -20.74
#